data_AF-A0A1I6RK84-F1
#
_entry.id   AF-A0A1I6RK84-F1
#
_cell.length_a   1.000
_cell.length_b   1.000
_cell.length_c   1.000
_cell.angle_alpha   90.00
_cell.angle_beta   90.00
_cell.angle_gamma   90.00
#
_symmetry.space_group_name_H-M   'P 1'
#
loop_
_entity.id
_entity.type
_entity.pdbx_description
1 polymer ?
#
loop_
_entity_poly.entity_id
_entity_poly.type
_entity_poly.pdbx_seq_one_letter_code
_entity_poly.pdbx_strand_id
1 'polypeptide(L)'
;MSLSDFPMPSKLRAAARRVRNRLAPFASRQFHGPYRGVVDGLNEEGVIRGWVIHTATKKGRVPVALYAGDTLIDAGIAEVLREDVRVATGGESACGFQFGLSDASYQKIARAGGRLSIRTEGAESVELGTLSFAADAGNPRIGSDHLARCRFALKSELAALLALLDETPVPEGPLPAIVQPPFERHGRLFDTAPLIPEIPESGQPAYLDYVRYRYRMDQHYLVEKGLESEDRYLYWYLTAYRGQEKHRTPLSAAQIDHLNAPMVMAGQSYSLSRVLWWRLAGRPDLMGKLNLNDRDSYMDTLFWWTHQDAPHMYFEDCLVPDRFADALRGVHPSRRLDAFPLSYFSERYFLDSPKLHFLDPGTAEGRKMLMLSLILSAASRPDLLRYLPRTQLNKLLGENPENENGASDFELFVTGLANVPPDEGGETADEEAGPGRIALPRERFAAALRAKFFDLDSYSFLTRDRDGNRFEAAALPIPAPDRETVDVQLIGPLAKASGLGQATRLSAAILRETGLNVRGVDFDLDNPAPEGFSSETLIEDYGPAKINLIHLNAESTPLAFAYQPDVFSGAYNIGYFFWELDKPAYCHYLGMELLDEIWVSTDYGVEMYQPDAKGKPVVNVGMCYEEHPDITRAAARAFVNRRFRFDDSHYVCLVAFDSFSFVQRKNPVAVLQAFQKAFEGVPEARLVVKTQNRDSVFDPIQVNLWDRVDAMRSRDPRIVVMNETLSYRDLLQLKAGSDCYISLHKSEGWGFGMIEAMALKVPVVCTAYSGNMDFCSDATAWLVDYEMTELQHGDYIFVRPGSAWAEPSVDHAARQMRAAYDDPQARAARAEAAYVHIRENFSAKAIARRYGGRLREILQEQSR
;
A
#
# COMPACT_ATOMS: atom_id res chain seq x y z
N MET A 1 -12.88 -24.63 -42.24
CA MET A 1 -12.61 -26.08 -42.27
C MET A 1 -13.31 -26.71 -41.09
N SER A 2 -13.94 -27.87 -41.30
CA SER A 2 -14.70 -28.64 -40.31
C SER A 2 -13.81 -29.05 -39.14
N LEU A 3 -14.35 -29.01 -37.91
CA LEU A 3 -13.72 -29.52 -36.67
C LEU A 3 -13.48 -31.04 -36.67
N SER A 4 -13.73 -31.73 -37.79
CA SER A 4 -13.45 -33.15 -37.97
C SER A 4 -12.01 -33.45 -38.43
N ASP A 5 -11.27 -32.49 -38.97
CA ASP A 5 -10.06 -32.80 -39.77
C ASP A 5 -8.72 -32.35 -39.14
N PHE A 6 -8.70 -32.02 -37.85
CA PHE A 6 -7.43 -31.94 -37.13
C PHE A 6 -7.00 -33.35 -36.69
N PRO A 7 -5.77 -33.79 -37.01
CA PRO A 7 -5.20 -34.97 -36.38
C PRO A 7 -5.01 -34.66 -34.90
N MET A 8 -6.03 -35.02 -34.13
CA MET A 8 -6.04 -35.22 -32.69
C MET A 8 -4.64 -35.59 -32.14
N PRO A 9 -3.91 -34.68 -31.46
CA PRO A 9 -2.94 -35.09 -30.46
C PRO A 9 -3.71 -35.47 -29.17
N SER A 10 -4.70 -36.35 -29.30
CA SER A 10 -5.76 -36.58 -28.30
C SER A 10 -5.61 -37.84 -27.48
N LYS A 11 -4.46 -38.52 -27.55
CA LYS A 11 -4.21 -39.74 -26.76
C LYS A 11 -3.07 -39.64 -25.77
N LEU A 12 -2.42 -38.48 -25.62
CA LEU A 12 -1.29 -38.32 -24.68
C LEU A 12 -1.50 -37.29 -23.56
N ARG A 13 -2.60 -36.52 -23.57
CA ARG A 13 -2.91 -35.53 -22.52
C ARG A 13 -3.78 -36.06 -21.36
N ALA A 14 -4.18 -37.33 -21.40
CA ALA A 14 -5.04 -37.94 -20.37
C ALA A 14 -4.28 -38.47 -19.13
N ALA A 15 -2.96 -38.65 -19.21
CA ALA A 15 -2.17 -39.24 -18.12
C ALA A 15 -1.63 -38.23 -17.09
N ALA A 16 -1.55 -36.94 -17.43
CA ALA A 16 -1.08 -35.87 -16.53
C ALA A 16 -2.12 -35.45 -15.47
N ARG A 17 -3.34 -35.99 -15.55
CA ARG A 17 -4.54 -35.61 -14.76
C ARG A 17 -4.65 -36.24 -13.36
N ARG A 18 -3.60 -36.86 -12.83
CA ARG A 18 -3.64 -37.56 -11.53
C ARG A 18 -2.76 -36.95 -10.43
N VAL A 19 -2.32 -35.71 -10.55
CA VAL A 19 -1.37 -35.14 -9.58
C VAL A 19 -1.67 -33.64 -9.36
N ARG A 20 -2.36 -33.32 -8.24
CA ARG A 20 -2.76 -32.02 -7.61
C ARG A 20 -4.27 -32.03 -7.32
N ASN A 21 -4.81 -31.74 -6.13
CA ASN A 21 -4.37 -30.85 -5.04
C ASN A 21 -4.65 -31.43 -3.63
N ARG A 22 -3.60 -31.83 -2.91
CA ARG A 22 -3.49 -31.63 -1.46
C ARG A 22 -2.00 -31.45 -1.15
N LEU A 23 -1.57 -30.21 -0.96
CA LEU A 23 -0.30 -29.95 -0.27
C LEU A 23 -0.52 -30.34 1.19
N ALA A 24 0.19 -31.37 1.66
CA ALA A 24 0.34 -31.57 3.10
C ALA A 24 1.05 -30.33 3.69
N PRO A 25 0.73 -29.91 4.94
CA PRO A 25 1.35 -28.76 5.55
C PRO A 25 2.88 -28.84 5.49
N PHE A 26 3.50 -27.70 5.18
CA PHE A 26 4.95 -27.53 5.14
C PHE A 26 5.54 -27.93 6.49
N ALA A 27 6.27 -29.04 6.54
CA ALA A 27 7.25 -29.24 7.61
C ALA A 27 8.49 -28.43 7.23
N SER A 28 8.47 -27.12 7.52
CA SER A 28 9.66 -26.27 7.40
C SER A 28 10.72 -26.78 8.39
N ARG A 29 11.60 -27.67 7.96
CA ARG A 29 12.81 -28.00 8.70
C ARG A 29 13.89 -27.02 8.27
N GLN A 30 14.29 -26.13 9.17
CA GLN A 30 15.58 -25.46 9.05
C GLN A 30 16.66 -26.54 9.14
N PHE A 31 17.26 -26.91 8.02
CA PHE A 31 18.36 -27.88 8.03
C PHE A 31 19.63 -27.25 8.62
N HIS A 32 20.33 -28.04 9.44
CA HIS A 32 21.65 -27.71 9.98
C HIS A 32 22.69 -28.52 9.20
N GLY A 33 23.24 -27.90 8.16
CA GLY A 33 24.25 -28.47 7.27
C GLY A 33 25.07 -27.35 6.58
N PRO A 34 25.92 -27.69 5.59
CA PRO A 34 26.75 -26.71 4.86
C PRO A 34 25.90 -25.67 4.10
N TYR A 35 24.63 -25.98 3.82
CA TYR A 35 23.69 -25.09 3.14
C TYR A 35 22.49 -24.72 4.02
N ARG A 36 21.99 -23.50 3.83
CA ARG A 36 20.73 -22.98 4.40
C ARG A 36 19.82 -22.60 3.24
N GLY A 37 18.63 -23.18 3.17
CA GLY A 37 17.67 -22.89 2.11
C GLY A 37 16.27 -23.34 2.46
N VAL A 38 15.29 -22.83 1.73
CA VAL A 38 13.87 -23.14 1.88
C VAL A 38 13.23 -23.24 0.50
N VAL A 39 12.29 -24.17 0.33
CA VAL A 39 11.37 -24.20 -0.81
C VAL A 39 10.18 -23.32 -0.41
N ASP A 40 9.91 -22.24 -1.14
CA ASP A 40 8.79 -21.32 -0.83
C ASP A 40 7.43 -21.97 -1.14
N GLY A 41 7.43 -22.90 -2.08
CA GLY A 41 6.26 -23.66 -2.48
C GLY A 41 6.11 -23.70 -3.99
N LEU A 42 4.86 -23.83 -4.42
CA LEU A 42 4.46 -24.08 -5.79
C LEU A 42 3.31 -23.16 -6.14
N ASN A 43 3.49 -22.29 -7.13
CA ASN A 43 2.46 -21.35 -7.52
C ASN A 43 1.39 -22.00 -8.43
N GLU A 44 0.31 -21.27 -8.70
CA GLU A 44 -0.82 -21.73 -9.52
C GLU A 44 -0.40 -22.07 -10.96
N GLU A 45 0.64 -21.41 -11.48
CA GLU A 45 1.24 -21.67 -12.80
C GLU A 45 2.11 -22.95 -12.84
N GLY A 46 2.31 -23.62 -11.71
CA GLY A 46 3.08 -24.86 -11.63
C GLY A 46 4.61 -24.68 -11.58
N VAL A 47 5.07 -23.52 -11.14
CA VAL A 47 6.49 -23.21 -10.90
C VAL A 47 6.81 -23.43 -9.41
N ILE A 48 7.80 -24.27 -9.13
CA ILE A 48 8.37 -24.45 -7.80
C ILE A 48 9.41 -23.37 -7.57
N ARG A 49 9.32 -22.64 -6.46
CA ARG A 49 10.29 -21.59 -6.10
C ARG A 49 10.92 -21.87 -4.74
N GLY A 50 12.12 -21.35 -4.55
CA GLY A 50 12.82 -21.40 -3.28
C GLY A 50 14.14 -20.65 -3.36
N TRP A 51 14.94 -20.80 -2.30
CA TRP A 51 16.27 -20.21 -2.21
C TRP A 51 17.23 -21.09 -1.42
N VAL A 52 18.53 -20.92 -1.66
CA VAL A 52 19.60 -21.60 -0.92
C VAL A 52 20.90 -20.80 -0.95
N ILE A 53 21.60 -20.78 0.17
CA ILE A 53 22.93 -20.19 0.35
C ILE A 53 23.85 -21.16 1.11
N HIS A 54 25.16 -20.98 0.98
CA HIS A 54 26.12 -21.69 1.83
C HIS A 54 26.19 -21.05 3.22
N THR A 55 26.00 -21.82 4.29
CA THR A 55 25.80 -21.31 5.65
C THR A 55 27.01 -20.56 6.19
N ALA A 56 28.23 -21.05 5.91
CA ALA A 56 29.47 -20.49 6.44
C ALA A 56 29.99 -19.30 5.63
N THR A 57 29.86 -19.34 4.30
CA THR A 57 30.42 -18.31 3.39
C THR A 57 29.39 -17.29 2.95
N LYS A 58 28.09 -17.56 3.19
CA LYS A 58 26.95 -16.71 2.81
C LYS A 58 26.81 -16.48 1.30
N LYS A 59 27.53 -17.26 0.47
CA LYS A 59 27.47 -17.17 -1.00
C LYS A 59 26.21 -17.85 -1.55
N GLY A 60 25.67 -17.27 -2.62
CA GLY A 60 24.57 -17.82 -3.41
C GLY A 60 25.06 -18.69 -4.56
N ARG A 61 24.29 -18.79 -5.64
CA ARG A 61 24.60 -19.57 -6.85
C ARG A 61 24.91 -21.04 -6.55
N VAL A 62 24.16 -21.63 -5.62
CA VAL A 62 24.30 -23.04 -5.27
C VAL A 62 23.61 -23.90 -6.34
N PRO A 63 24.27 -24.95 -6.87
CA PRO A 63 23.63 -25.92 -7.77
C PRO A 63 22.51 -26.67 -7.05
N VAL A 64 21.34 -26.74 -7.68
CA VAL A 64 20.14 -27.40 -7.15
C VAL A 64 19.48 -28.27 -8.22
N ALA A 65 18.87 -29.36 -7.78
CA ALA A 65 18.19 -30.32 -8.64
C ALA A 65 16.85 -30.78 -8.04
N LEU A 66 15.89 -30.99 -8.92
CA LEU A 66 14.55 -31.48 -8.61
C LEU A 66 14.45 -32.96 -8.97
N TYR A 67 14.07 -33.78 -7.99
CA TYR A 67 13.94 -35.22 -8.13
C TYR A 67 12.52 -35.71 -7.84
N ALA A 68 12.07 -36.72 -8.58
CA ALA A 68 10.91 -37.55 -8.25
C ALA A 68 11.40 -38.95 -7.89
N GLY A 69 11.39 -39.30 -6.60
CA GLY A 69 12.14 -40.48 -6.11
C GLY A 69 13.64 -40.31 -6.40
N ASP A 70 14.21 -41.24 -7.18
CA ASP A 70 15.61 -41.18 -7.64
C ASP A 70 15.76 -40.64 -9.08
N THR A 71 14.65 -40.26 -9.72
CA THR A 71 14.66 -39.75 -11.10
C THR A 71 14.85 -38.23 -11.11
N LEU A 72 15.92 -37.76 -11.78
CA LEU A 72 16.13 -36.33 -12.02
C LEU A 72 15.05 -35.79 -12.98
N ILE A 73 14.40 -34.71 -12.56
CA ILE A 73 13.37 -34.00 -13.33
C ILE A 73 13.97 -32.79 -14.03
N ASP A 74 14.69 -31.96 -13.26
CA ASP A 74 15.31 -30.72 -13.73
C ASP A 74 16.46 -30.32 -12.80
N ALA A 75 17.41 -29.53 -13.27
CA ALA A 75 18.54 -29.02 -12.49
C ALA A 75 18.97 -27.62 -12.96
N GLY A 76 19.44 -26.80 -12.03
CA GLY A 76 19.85 -25.43 -12.32
C GLY A 76 20.72 -24.83 -11.20
N ILE A 77 21.12 -23.58 -11.40
CA ILE A 77 21.86 -22.81 -10.40
C ILE A 77 20.89 -21.85 -9.73
N ALA A 78 20.94 -21.76 -8.39
CA ALA A 78 20.13 -20.82 -7.64
C ALA A 78 20.68 -19.39 -7.77
N GLU A 79 20.44 -18.74 -8.92
CA GLU A 79 20.96 -17.41 -9.26
C GLU A 79 19.89 -16.31 -9.39
N VAL A 80 18.60 -16.65 -9.20
CA VAL A 80 17.52 -15.67 -9.21
C VAL A 80 17.69 -14.71 -8.05
N LEU A 81 17.59 -13.41 -8.33
CA LEU A 81 17.76 -12.37 -7.32
C LEU A 81 16.59 -12.40 -6.32
N ARG A 82 16.93 -12.55 -5.04
CA ARG A 82 16.04 -12.61 -3.88
C ARG A 82 16.52 -11.65 -2.82
N GLU A 83 16.10 -10.41 -3.00
CA GLU A 83 16.50 -9.31 -2.12
C GLU A 83 15.91 -9.46 -0.72
N ASP A 84 14.70 -10.01 -0.63
CA ASP A 84 14.05 -10.43 0.60
C ASP A 84 14.92 -11.43 1.40
N VAL A 85 15.52 -12.41 0.73
CA VAL A 85 16.40 -13.41 1.36
C VAL A 85 17.75 -12.78 1.74
N ARG A 86 18.29 -11.89 0.91
CA ARG A 86 19.50 -11.13 1.21
C ARG A 86 19.36 -10.37 2.53
N VAL A 87 18.24 -9.65 2.67
CA VAL A 87 17.88 -8.88 3.86
C VAL A 87 17.71 -9.80 5.08
N ALA A 88 17.04 -10.95 4.92
CA ALA A 88 16.78 -11.87 6.03
C ALA A 88 17.98 -12.70 6.49
N THR A 89 18.96 -12.95 5.61
CA THR A 89 20.05 -13.91 5.87
C THR A 89 21.45 -13.30 5.90
N GLY A 90 21.61 -12.07 5.40
CA GLY A 90 22.89 -11.40 5.21
C GLY A 90 23.77 -12.04 4.13
N GLY A 91 23.21 -12.89 3.26
CA GLY A 91 23.93 -13.55 2.16
C GLY A 91 23.87 -12.80 0.84
N GLU A 92 24.31 -13.43 -0.25
CA GLU A 92 24.17 -12.87 -1.61
C GLU A 92 22.71 -12.93 -2.09
N SER A 93 22.25 -11.92 -2.83
CA SER A 93 20.89 -11.87 -3.38
C SER A 93 20.68 -12.89 -4.50
N ALA A 94 21.72 -13.29 -5.24
CA ALA A 94 21.64 -14.33 -6.26
C ALA A 94 21.59 -15.73 -5.62
N CYS A 95 20.47 -16.06 -4.98
CA CYS A 95 20.28 -17.30 -4.22
C CYS A 95 18.95 -18.00 -4.46
N GLY A 96 18.08 -17.47 -5.33
CA GLY A 96 16.79 -18.06 -5.66
C GLY A 96 16.87 -19.08 -6.79
N PHE A 97 16.00 -20.10 -6.75
CA PHE A 97 15.81 -21.05 -7.83
C PHE A 97 14.33 -21.16 -8.23
N GLN A 98 14.10 -21.55 -9.48
CA GLN A 98 12.76 -21.79 -10.01
C GLN A 98 12.78 -23.02 -10.93
N PHE A 99 11.80 -23.92 -10.77
CA PHE A 99 11.63 -25.08 -11.64
C PHE A 99 10.19 -25.10 -12.19
N GLY A 100 10.06 -25.00 -13.51
CA GLY A 100 8.77 -25.14 -14.19
C GLY A 100 8.42 -26.62 -14.39
N LEU A 101 7.24 -27.03 -13.96
CA LEU A 101 6.79 -28.41 -14.18
C LEU A 101 6.10 -28.55 -15.54
N SER A 102 6.72 -29.34 -16.43
CA SER A 102 6.14 -29.73 -17.72
C SER A 102 5.20 -30.94 -17.59
N ASP A 103 4.39 -31.21 -18.61
CA ASP A 103 3.57 -32.44 -18.72
C ASP A 103 4.41 -33.73 -18.54
N ALA A 104 5.64 -33.74 -19.05
CA ALA A 104 6.57 -34.86 -18.90
C ALA A 104 7.05 -35.01 -17.43
N SER A 105 7.21 -33.89 -16.73
CA SER A 105 7.55 -33.86 -15.30
C SER A 105 6.43 -34.50 -14.47
N TYR A 106 5.16 -34.15 -14.73
CA TYR A 106 4.01 -34.72 -14.01
C TYR A 106 3.87 -36.24 -14.19
N GLN A 107 4.15 -36.77 -15.38
CA GLN A 107 4.14 -38.22 -15.60
C GLN A 107 5.21 -38.96 -14.78
N LYS A 108 6.42 -38.38 -14.69
CA LYS A 108 7.51 -38.92 -13.86
C LYS A 108 7.16 -38.86 -12.37
N ILE A 109 6.56 -37.74 -11.92
CA ILE A 109 6.08 -37.55 -10.54
C ILE A 109 5.00 -38.57 -10.17
N ALA A 110 4.02 -38.78 -11.05
CA ALA A 110 2.95 -39.77 -10.85
C ALA A 110 3.50 -41.20 -10.69
N ARG A 111 4.48 -41.58 -11.53
CA ARG A 111 5.15 -42.90 -11.46
C ARG A 111 5.98 -43.08 -10.19
N ALA A 112 6.52 -42.00 -9.64
CA ALA A 112 7.31 -41.99 -8.41
C ALA A 112 6.47 -41.85 -7.13
N GLY A 113 5.15 -42.06 -7.19
CA GLY A 113 4.26 -42.01 -6.02
C GLY A 113 3.96 -40.59 -5.52
N GLY A 114 4.14 -39.57 -6.36
CA GLY A 114 3.72 -38.20 -6.07
C GLY A 114 4.68 -37.40 -5.18
N ARG A 115 5.80 -37.96 -4.73
CA ARG A 115 6.78 -37.24 -3.89
C ARG A 115 7.91 -36.65 -4.74
N LEU A 116 8.11 -35.35 -4.61
CA LEU A 116 9.24 -34.57 -5.13
C LEU A 116 10.19 -34.19 -4.00
N SER A 117 11.48 -34.20 -4.27
CA SER A 117 12.52 -33.66 -3.38
C SER A 117 13.42 -32.70 -4.15
N ILE A 118 13.71 -31.55 -3.56
CA ILE A 118 14.70 -30.60 -4.08
C ILE A 118 15.98 -30.81 -3.29
N ARG A 119 17.12 -30.96 -3.97
CA ARG A 119 18.43 -31.23 -3.34
C ARG A 119 19.50 -30.30 -3.89
N THR A 120 20.52 -30.01 -3.09
CA THR A 120 21.77 -29.41 -3.61
C THR A 120 22.59 -30.48 -4.34
N GLU A 121 23.28 -30.09 -5.40
CA GLU A 121 24.16 -30.98 -6.18
C GLU A 121 25.63 -30.84 -5.72
N GLY A 122 26.33 -31.97 -5.55
CA GLY A 122 27.74 -32.00 -5.14
C GLY A 122 28.07 -33.11 -4.13
N ALA A 123 29.31 -33.12 -3.64
CA ALA A 123 29.81 -34.14 -2.69
C ALA A 123 29.04 -34.17 -1.35
N GLU A 124 28.37 -33.07 -1.01
CA GLU A 124 27.53 -32.91 0.19
C GLU A 124 26.10 -32.53 -0.22
N SER A 125 25.43 -33.42 -0.95
CA SER A 125 24.03 -33.21 -1.36
C SER A 125 23.11 -33.15 -0.14
N VAL A 126 22.33 -32.06 -0.03
CA VAL A 126 21.38 -31.82 1.07
C VAL A 126 19.99 -31.63 0.48
N GLU A 127 19.00 -32.34 1.03
CA GLU A 127 17.58 -32.13 0.69
C GLU A 127 17.08 -30.82 1.29
N LEU A 128 16.69 -29.87 0.43
CA LEU A 128 16.19 -28.54 0.80
C LEU A 128 14.71 -28.54 1.17
N GLY A 129 13.94 -29.48 0.62
CA GLY A 129 12.52 -29.60 0.88
C GLY A 129 11.87 -30.68 0.03
N THR A 130 10.70 -31.14 0.47
CA THR A 130 9.90 -32.11 -0.28
C THR A 130 8.50 -31.59 -0.52
N LEU A 131 7.96 -31.93 -1.69
CA LEU A 131 6.59 -31.64 -2.08
C LEU A 131 5.91 -32.97 -2.33
N SER A 132 4.79 -33.21 -1.65
CA SER A 132 3.96 -34.39 -1.90
C SER A 132 2.73 -33.97 -2.67
N PHE A 133 2.48 -34.66 -3.77
CA PHE A 133 1.31 -34.54 -4.59
C PHE A 133 0.46 -35.78 -4.36
N ALA A 134 -0.75 -35.59 -3.85
CA ALA A 134 -1.75 -36.64 -3.85
C ALA A 134 -2.39 -36.72 -5.25
N ALA A 135 -2.72 -37.94 -5.68
CA ALA A 135 -3.74 -38.12 -6.68
C ALA A 135 -5.07 -37.68 -6.06
N ASP A 136 -5.71 -36.69 -6.66
CA ASP A 136 -6.95 -36.16 -6.14
C ASP A 136 -8.06 -37.19 -6.31
N ALA A 137 -8.35 -37.91 -5.23
CA ALA A 137 -9.49 -38.82 -5.13
C ALA A 137 -10.83 -38.06 -5.09
N GLY A 138 -10.81 -36.72 -5.01
CA GLY A 138 -11.96 -35.83 -5.06
C GLY A 138 -12.35 -35.35 -6.46
N ASN A 139 -11.64 -35.77 -7.52
CA ASN A 139 -12.15 -35.60 -8.88
C ASN A 139 -13.37 -36.51 -9.03
N PRO A 140 -14.58 -35.98 -9.27
CA PRO A 140 -15.78 -36.81 -9.36
C PRO A 140 -15.57 -37.96 -10.35
N ARG A 141 -16.08 -39.15 -10.00
CA ARG A 141 -15.94 -40.35 -10.86
C ARG A 141 -16.37 -40.01 -12.29
N ILE A 142 -15.72 -40.63 -13.28
CA ILE A 142 -16.18 -40.63 -14.68
C ILE A 142 -17.65 -41.10 -14.66
N GLY A 143 -18.61 -40.20 -14.88
CA GLY A 143 -20.05 -40.44 -14.74
C GLY A 143 -20.83 -39.51 -13.80
N SER A 144 -20.15 -38.59 -13.10
CA SER A 144 -20.78 -37.52 -12.30
C SER A 144 -21.40 -36.41 -13.18
N ASP A 145 -22.52 -35.85 -12.74
CA ASP A 145 -23.21 -34.75 -13.42
C ASP A 145 -22.33 -33.48 -13.50
N HIS A 146 -22.52 -32.68 -14.56
CA HIS A 146 -21.71 -31.48 -14.84
C HIS A 146 -21.70 -30.50 -13.66
N LEU A 147 -22.82 -30.36 -12.95
CA LEU A 147 -22.96 -29.45 -11.81
C LEU A 147 -22.05 -29.84 -10.64
N ALA A 148 -21.93 -31.13 -10.32
CA ALA A 148 -21.05 -31.62 -9.26
C ALA A 148 -19.57 -31.33 -9.56
N ARG A 149 -19.19 -31.41 -10.84
CA ARG A 149 -17.81 -31.12 -11.28
C ARG A 149 -17.54 -29.61 -11.29
N CYS A 150 -18.49 -28.80 -11.74
CA CYS A 150 -18.42 -27.34 -11.64
C CYS A 150 -18.24 -26.88 -10.19
N ARG A 151 -18.94 -27.50 -9.23
CA ARG A 151 -18.83 -27.14 -7.81
C ARG A 151 -17.40 -27.25 -7.29
N PHE A 152 -16.72 -28.32 -7.66
CA PHE A 152 -15.33 -28.50 -7.28
C PHE A 152 -14.40 -27.52 -8.02
N ALA A 153 -14.59 -27.37 -9.34
CA ALA A 153 -13.73 -26.54 -10.18
C ALA A 153 -13.86 -25.02 -9.94
N LEU A 154 -15.03 -24.58 -9.45
CA LEU A 154 -15.39 -23.16 -9.27
C LEU A 154 -15.58 -22.78 -7.80
N LYS A 155 -15.02 -23.58 -6.87
CA LYS A 155 -15.20 -23.36 -5.43
C LYS A 155 -14.76 -21.96 -4.99
N SER A 156 -13.63 -21.47 -5.51
CA SER A 156 -13.08 -20.17 -5.17
C SER A 156 -13.94 -19.03 -5.72
N GLU A 157 -14.42 -19.17 -6.97
CA GLU A 157 -15.31 -18.21 -7.61
C GLU A 157 -16.68 -18.15 -6.93
N LEU A 158 -17.22 -19.30 -6.52
CA LEU A 158 -18.43 -19.35 -5.72
C LEU A 158 -18.25 -18.63 -4.38
N ALA A 159 -17.15 -18.89 -3.67
CA ALA A 159 -16.88 -18.22 -2.40
C ALA A 159 -16.75 -16.69 -2.56
N ALA A 160 -16.11 -16.23 -3.64
CA ALA A 160 -16.00 -14.81 -3.95
C ALA A 160 -17.37 -14.16 -4.24
N LEU A 161 -18.24 -14.84 -4.99
CA LEU A 161 -19.61 -14.36 -5.22
C LEU A 161 -20.41 -14.32 -3.92
N LEU A 162 -20.38 -15.37 -3.11
CA LEU A 162 -21.15 -15.42 -1.86
C LEU A 162 -20.73 -14.30 -0.90
N ALA A 163 -19.43 -14.04 -0.74
CA ALA A 163 -18.94 -12.93 0.06
C ALA A 163 -19.45 -11.57 -0.43
N LEU A 164 -19.51 -11.36 -1.75
CA LEU A 164 -20.12 -10.15 -2.32
C LEU A 164 -21.62 -10.05 -2.07
N LEU A 165 -22.34 -11.18 -2.11
CA LEU A 165 -23.78 -11.21 -1.88
C LEU A 165 -24.15 -10.95 -0.42
N ASP A 166 -23.26 -11.28 0.53
CA ASP A 166 -23.45 -10.94 1.94
C ASP A 166 -23.43 -9.42 2.17
N GLU A 167 -22.64 -8.68 1.39
CA GLU A 167 -22.56 -7.21 1.41
C GLU A 167 -23.62 -6.53 0.52
N THR A 168 -24.31 -7.30 -0.33
CA THR A 168 -25.30 -6.77 -1.30
C THR A 168 -26.66 -7.43 -1.11
N PRO A 169 -27.54 -6.83 -0.27
CA PRO A 169 -28.89 -7.36 -0.08
C PRO A 169 -29.69 -7.32 -1.38
N VAL A 170 -30.76 -8.11 -1.43
CA VAL A 170 -31.68 -8.13 -2.59
C VAL A 170 -32.31 -6.73 -2.73
N PRO A 171 -32.13 -6.03 -3.87
CA PRO A 171 -32.74 -4.72 -4.07
C PRO A 171 -34.27 -4.78 -4.12
N GLU A 172 -34.96 -3.79 -3.55
CA GLU A 172 -36.43 -3.67 -3.61
C GLU A 172 -36.97 -3.18 -4.97
N GLY A 173 -36.09 -2.98 -5.96
CA GLY A 173 -36.42 -2.48 -7.29
C GLY A 173 -35.18 -2.34 -8.18
N PRO A 174 -35.29 -1.65 -9.34
CA PRO A 174 -34.14 -1.35 -10.19
C PRO A 174 -33.07 -0.58 -9.43
N LEU A 175 -31.80 -0.85 -9.75
CA LEU A 175 -30.72 -0.10 -9.13
C LEU A 175 -30.78 1.40 -9.45
N PRO A 176 -30.38 2.27 -8.51
CA PRO A 176 -30.32 3.71 -8.77
C PRO A 176 -29.37 4.00 -9.95
N ALA A 177 -29.66 5.07 -10.69
CA ALA A 177 -28.76 5.54 -11.73
C ALA A 177 -27.39 5.86 -11.13
N ILE A 178 -26.33 5.58 -11.88
CA ILE A 178 -24.96 5.94 -11.47
C ILE A 178 -24.85 7.46 -11.54
N VAL A 179 -24.62 8.06 -10.38
CA VAL A 179 -24.35 9.50 -10.26
C VAL A 179 -22.88 9.63 -9.90
N GLN A 180 -22.11 10.24 -10.80
CA GLN A 180 -20.72 10.56 -10.49
C GLN A 180 -20.64 11.79 -9.58
N PRO A 181 -19.73 11.78 -8.60
CA PRO A 181 -19.40 12.97 -7.84
C PRO A 181 -18.95 14.13 -8.75
N PRO A 182 -19.03 15.38 -8.26
CA PRO A 182 -18.57 16.54 -9.01
C PRO A 182 -17.07 16.52 -9.32
N PHE A 183 -16.25 15.97 -8.43
CA PHE A 183 -14.79 15.92 -8.55
C PHE A 183 -14.15 17.32 -8.77
N GLU A 184 -14.68 18.37 -8.13
CA GLU A 184 -14.33 19.78 -8.38
C GLU A 184 -12.82 20.06 -8.33
N ARG A 185 -12.10 19.36 -7.45
CA ARG A 185 -10.65 19.51 -7.28
C ARG A 185 -9.82 18.44 -7.97
N HIS A 186 -10.38 17.28 -8.28
CA HIS A 186 -9.63 16.13 -8.77
C HIS A 186 -9.08 16.36 -10.18
N GLY A 187 -9.69 17.26 -10.96
CA GLY A 187 -9.14 17.70 -12.26
C GLY A 187 -7.69 18.16 -12.16
N ARG A 188 -7.27 18.75 -11.02
CA ARG A 188 -5.88 19.16 -10.76
C ARG A 188 -4.88 18.02 -10.81
N LEU A 189 -5.29 16.77 -10.57
CA LEU A 189 -4.44 15.59 -10.70
C LEU A 189 -4.00 15.37 -12.16
N PHE A 190 -4.80 15.87 -13.12
CA PHE A 190 -4.64 15.62 -14.55
C PHE A 190 -4.19 16.85 -15.35
N ASP A 191 -4.17 18.03 -14.74
CA ASP A 191 -3.63 19.26 -15.34
C ASP A 191 -2.16 19.07 -15.75
N THR A 192 -1.79 19.55 -16.93
CA THR A 192 -0.39 19.52 -17.42
C THR A 192 0.34 20.85 -17.20
N ALA A 193 -0.33 21.83 -16.60
CA ALA A 193 0.28 23.11 -16.30
C ALA A 193 1.38 22.93 -15.23
N PRO A 194 2.54 23.59 -15.37
CA PRO A 194 3.61 23.48 -14.39
C PRO A 194 3.14 24.01 -13.03
N LEU A 195 3.19 23.15 -12.01
CA LEU A 195 2.82 23.53 -10.65
C LEU A 195 3.94 24.31 -9.94
N ILE A 196 5.18 24.06 -10.35
CA ILE A 196 6.41 24.54 -9.72
C ILE A 196 7.10 25.49 -10.69
N PRO A 197 7.16 26.81 -10.39
CA PRO A 197 7.71 27.80 -11.31
C PRO A 197 9.17 27.57 -11.72
N GLU A 198 9.95 26.90 -10.87
CA GLU A 198 11.39 26.72 -11.07
C GLU A 198 11.74 25.44 -11.84
N ILE A 199 10.74 24.58 -12.09
CA ILE A 199 10.92 23.34 -12.85
C ILE A 199 10.44 23.57 -14.29
N PRO A 200 11.23 23.15 -15.30
CA PRO A 200 10.79 23.17 -16.69
C PRO A 200 9.47 22.42 -16.90
N GLU A 201 8.66 22.88 -17.85
CA GLU A 201 7.41 22.20 -18.22
C GLU A 201 7.69 20.77 -18.71
N SER A 202 7.16 19.77 -18.00
CA SER A 202 7.29 18.35 -18.35
C SER A 202 6.32 17.93 -19.45
N GLY A 203 5.19 18.64 -19.59
CA GLY A 203 4.05 18.22 -20.39
C GLY A 203 3.26 17.03 -19.82
N GLN A 204 3.62 16.54 -18.62
CA GLN A 204 2.94 15.44 -17.95
C GLN A 204 1.80 15.93 -17.05
N PRO A 205 0.79 15.08 -16.79
CA PRO A 205 -0.18 15.34 -15.75
C PRO A 205 0.45 15.52 -14.37
N ALA A 206 -0.09 16.44 -13.58
CA ALA A 206 0.47 16.82 -12.29
C ALA A 206 0.64 15.65 -11.32
N TYR A 207 -0.27 14.66 -11.32
CA TYR A 207 -0.13 13.48 -10.47
C TYR A 207 1.08 12.61 -10.86
N LEU A 208 1.36 12.49 -12.16
CA LEU A 208 2.52 11.73 -12.63
C LEU A 208 3.83 12.45 -12.25
N ASP A 209 3.89 13.77 -12.41
CA ASP A 209 5.05 14.55 -11.94
C ASP A 209 5.21 14.52 -10.42
N TYR A 210 4.11 14.58 -9.68
CA TYR A 210 4.12 14.38 -8.23
C TYR A 210 4.79 13.04 -7.85
N VAL A 211 4.41 11.94 -8.51
CA VAL A 211 5.03 10.62 -8.28
C VAL A 211 6.50 10.64 -8.67
N ARG A 212 6.88 11.38 -9.72
CA ARG A 212 8.28 11.52 -10.16
C ARG A 212 9.15 12.05 -9.05
N TYR A 213 8.72 13.13 -8.38
CA TYR A 213 9.46 13.73 -7.28
C TYR A 213 9.35 12.94 -5.97
N ARG A 214 8.17 12.36 -5.68
CA ARG A 214 7.97 11.55 -4.46
C ARG A 214 8.82 10.28 -4.45
N TYR A 215 9.08 9.67 -5.62
CA TYR A 215 9.90 8.46 -5.72
C TYR A 215 11.33 8.73 -6.22
N ARG A 216 11.74 10.01 -6.33
CA ARG A 216 13.05 10.42 -6.86
C ARG A 216 13.36 9.90 -8.27
N MET A 217 12.31 9.69 -9.07
CA MET A 217 12.43 9.24 -10.45
C MET A 217 12.92 10.36 -11.39
N ASP A 218 12.92 11.61 -10.93
CA ASP A 218 13.52 12.74 -11.63
C ASP A 218 15.03 12.55 -11.89
N GLN A 219 15.72 11.74 -11.08
CA GLN A 219 17.14 11.41 -11.28
C GLN A 219 17.39 10.36 -12.37
N HIS A 220 16.38 9.53 -12.63
CA HIS A 220 16.47 8.41 -13.57
C HIS A 220 15.83 8.74 -14.92
N TYR A 221 14.85 9.64 -14.91
CA TYR A 221 14.07 10.03 -16.07
C TYR A 221 14.02 11.55 -16.18
N LEU A 222 14.76 12.09 -17.16
CA LEU A 222 14.58 13.47 -17.61
C LEU A 222 13.29 13.52 -18.43
N VAL A 223 12.35 14.40 -18.09
CA VAL A 223 11.09 14.52 -18.83
C VAL A 223 10.96 15.96 -19.29
N GLU A 224 10.95 16.13 -20.60
CA GLU A 224 10.62 17.36 -21.33
C GLU A 224 9.79 16.91 -22.53
N LYS A 225 8.92 17.79 -23.03
CA LYS A 225 7.99 17.47 -24.11
C LYS A 225 8.73 16.93 -25.34
N GLY A 226 8.44 15.67 -25.70
CA GLY A 226 9.00 15.03 -26.91
C GLY A 226 10.31 14.27 -26.69
N LEU A 227 10.79 14.14 -25.45
CA LEU A 227 11.92 13.24 -25.14
C LEU A 227 11.46 11.79 -25.04
N GLU A 228 12.26 10.85 -25.56
CA GLU A 228 11.98 9.41 -25.47
C GLU A 228 11.87 8.90 -24.02
N SER A 229 12.55 9.56 -23.08
CA SER A 229 12.49 9.25 -21.66
C SER A 229 11.11 9.47 -21.03
N GLU A 230 10.23 10.23 -21.68
CA GLU A 230 8.82 10.40 -21.30
C GLU A 230 8.08 9.05 -21.31
N ASP A 231 8.14 8.33 -22.43
CA ASP A 231 7.52 7.01 -22.59
C ASP A 231 8.14 5.97 -21.64
N ARG A 232 9.46 6.05 -21.41
CA ARG A 232 10.14 5.17 -20.45
C ARG A 232 9.69 5.41 -19.02
N TYR A 233 9.46 6.66 -18.65
CA TYR A 233 8.94 7.00 -17.33
C TYR A 233 7.49 6.58 -17.17
N LEU A 234 6.64 6.84 -18.18
CA LEU A 234 5.26 6.37 -18.20
C LEU A 234 5.19 4.83 -18.10
N TYR A 235 6.08 4.11 -18.80
CA TYR A 235 6.18 2.66 -18.68
C TYR A 235 6.56 2.20 -17.26
N TRP A 236 7.53 2.87 -16.62
CA TRP A 236 7.85 2.60 -15.21
C TRP A 236 6.65 2.88 -14.31
N TYR A 237 5.93 3.97 -14.53
CA TYR A 237 4.73 4.33 -13.78
C TYR A 237 3.62 3.28 -13.91
N LEU A 238 3.44 2.68 -15.09
CA LEU A 238 2.44 1.63 -15.30
C LEU A 238 2.85 0.28 -14.68
N THR A 239 4.15 -0.02 -14.61
CA THR A 239 4.63 -1.39 -14.31
C THR A 239 5.30 -1.54 -12.95
N ALA A 240 5.77 -0.44 -12.35
CA ALA A 240 6.49 -0.45 -11.08
C ALA A 240 5.76 0.34 -9.99
N TYR A 241 5.22 1.52 -10.32
CA TYR A 241 4.48 2.32 -9.32
C TYR A 241 3.22 1.55 -8.88
N ARG A 242 3.14 1.25 -7.58
CA ARG A 242 2.09 0.45 -6.96
C ARG A 242 1.85 -0.92 -7.61
N GLY A 243 2.84 -1.48 -8.31
CA GLY A 243 2.69 -2.72 -9.10
C GLY A 243 2.42 -4.00 -8.28
N GLN A 244 2.56 -3.95 -6.96
CA GLN A 244 2.19 -5.06 -6.03
C GLN A 244 0.92 -4.75 -5.22
N GLU A 245 0.35 -3.56 -5.39
CA GLU A 245 -0.80 -3.09 -4.64
C GLU A 245 -2.07 -3.28 -5.47
N LYS A 246 -3.21 -3.48 -4.79
CA LYS A 246 -4.50 -3.68 -5.46
C LYS A 246 -5.20 -2.35 -5.77
N HIS A 247 -4.42 -1.35 -6.18
CA HIS A 247 -4.92 0.01 -6.40
C HIS A 247 -4.87 0.42 -7.86
N ARG A 248 -5.82 1.28 -8.20
CA ARG A 248 -6.11 1.71 -9.54
C ARG A 248 -5.38 3.04 -9.79
N THR A 249 -4.21 2.99 -10.44
CA THR A 249 -3.33 4.14 -10.73
C THR A 249 -3.98 5.28 -11.55
N PRO A 250 -3.85 6.57 -11.13
CA PRO A 250 -4.35 7.72 -11.89
C PRO A 250 -3.73 7.88 -13.29
N LEU A 251 -4.57 8.05 -14.31
CA LEU A 251 -4.19 8.32 -15.71
C LEU A 251 -5.16 9.35 -16.32
N SER A 252 -4.62 10.35 -17.00
CA SER A 252 -5.46 11.29 -17.77
C SER A 252 -6.09 10.62 -18.99
N ALA A 253 -7.20 11.18 -19.49
CA ALA A 253 -7.81 10.72 -20.74
C ALA A 253 -6.82 10.72 -21.91
N ALA A 254 -6.00 11.77 -22.04
CA ALA A 254 -4.99 11.89 -23.08
C ALA A 254 -3.91 10.78 -23.00
N GLN A 255 -3.47 10.40 -21.79
CA GLN A 255 -2.55 9.29 -21.61
C GLN A 255 -3.18 7.96 -22.00
N ILE A 256 -4.45 7.74 -21.64
CA ILE A 256 -5.19 6.52 -22.03
C ILE A 256 -5.29 6.44 -23.56
N ASP A 257 -5.63 7.53 -24.23
CA ASP A 257 -5.70 7.60 -25.69
C ASP A 257 -4.33 7.36 -26.34
N HIS A 258 -3.29 7.98 -25.79
CA HIS A 258 -1.90 7.76 -26.20
C HIS A 258 -1.55 6.26 -26.09
N LEU A 259 -1.74 5.63 -24.94
CA LEU A 259 -1.40 4.23 -24.69
C LEU A 259 -2.21 3.26 -25.56
N ASN A 260 -3.48 3.58 -25.82
CA ASN A 260 -4.39 2.77 -26.62
C ASN A 260 -4.26 2.98 -28.13
N ALA A 261 -3.57 4.03 -28.57
CA ALA A 261 -3.41 4.37 -29.98
C ALA A 261 -2.87 3.15 -30.78
N PRO A 262 -3.49 2.81 -31.94
CA PRO A 262 -2.97 1.75 -32.79
C PRO A 262 -1.58 2.11 -33.31
N MET A 263 -0.65 1.17 -33.18
CA MET A 263 0.62 1.23 -33.89
C MET A 263 0.50 0.46 -35.20
N VAL A 264 0.59 1.20 -36.30
CA VAL A 264 0.54 0.65 -37.66
C VAL A 264 1.96 0.56 -38.20
N MET A 265 2.41 -0.64 -38.57
CA MET A 265 3.62 -0.81 -39.38
C MET A 265 3.23 -1.30 -40.77
N ALA A 266 4.08 -1.03 -41.76
CA ALA A 266 3.79 -1.39 -43.15
C ALA A 266 3.58 -2.91 -43.31
N GLY A 267 2.50 -3.31 -44.00
CA GLY A 267 2.20 -4.70 -44.33
C GLY A 267 1.48 -5.52 -43.25
N GLN A 268 0.87 -4.87 -42.25
CA GLN A 268 0.07 -5.51 -41.19
C GLN A 268 -1.42 -5.42 -41.49
N SER A 269 -2.17 -6.50 -41.25
CA SER A 269 -3.64 -6.54 -41.37
C SER A 269 -4.35 -6.15 -40.08
N TYR A 270 -3.72 -6.42 -38.93
CA TYR A 270 -4.22 -6.09 -37.60
C TYR A 270 -3.22 -5.22 -36.84
N SER A 271 -3.72 -4.25 -36.07
CA SER A 271 -2.89 -3.36 -35.25
C SER A 271 -3.06 -3.66 -33.75
N LEU A 272 -1.96 -3.47 -33.01
CA LEU A 272 -1.93 -3.53 -31.55
C LEU A 272 -1.88 -2.10 -30.99
N SER A 273 -2.26 -1.93 -29.71
CA SER A 273 -2.07 -0.65 -29.02
C SER A 273 -0.60 -0.44 -28.66
N ARG A 274 -0.18 0.82 -28.46
CA ARG A 274 1.18 1.16 -28.05
C ARG A 274 1.61 0.43 -26.78
N VAL A 275 0.78 0.44 -25.73
CA VAL A 275 1.11 -0.25 -24.47
C VAL A 275 1.24 -1.76 -24.64
N LEU A 276 0.43 -2.37 -25.50
CA LEU A 276 0.51 -3.80 -25.76
C LEU A 276 1.82 -4.15 -26.47
N TRP A 277 2.29 -3.32 -27.41
CA TRP A 277 3.63 -3.45 -27.99
C TRP A 277 4.74 -3.34 -26.94
N TRP A 278 4.67 -2.35 -26.03
CA TRP A 278 5.67 -2.19 -24.96
C TRP A 278 5.76 -3.44 -24.09
N ARG A 279 4.62 -4.01 -23.71
CA ARG A 279 4.56 -5.23 -22.89
C ARG A 279 5.00 -6.46 -23.65
N LEU A 280 4.64 -6.59 -24.92
CA LEU A 280 5.05 -7.70 -25.77
C LEU A 280 6.56 -7.71 -26.02
N ALA A 281 7.21 -6.54 -26.10
CA ALA A 281 8.66 -6.44 -26.25
C ALA A 281 9.43 -7.11 -25.09
N GLY A 282 8.83 -7.17 -23.90
CA GLY A 282 9.34 -7.91 -22.74
C GLY A 282 9.07 -9.43 -22.76
N ARG A 283 8.41 -9.96 -23.80
CA ARG A 283 7.98 -11.36 -23.94
C ARG A 283 8.52 -12.00 -25.22
N PRO A 284 9.81 -12.40 -25.25
CA PRO A 284 10.42 -13.01 -26.43
C PRO A 284 9.69 -14.26 -26.92
N ASP A 285 9.09 -15.02 -26.01
CA ASP A 285 8.33 -16.23 -26.27
C ASP A 285 7.04 -15.99 -27.08
N LEU A 286 6.38 -14.86 -26.86
CA LEU A 286 5.20 -14.43 -27.61
C LEU A 286 5.59 -13.66 -28.86
N MET A 287 6.59 -12.78 -28.76
CA MET A 287 7.08 -11.98 -29.88
C MET A 287 7.56 -12.87 -31.04
N GLY A 288 8.26 -13.97 -30.75
CA GLY A 288 8.73 -14.91 -31.77
C GLY A 288 7.62 -15.66 -32.54
N LYS A 289 6.37 -15.63 -32.04
CA LYS A 289 5.20 -16.30 -32.66
C LYS A 289 4.19 -15.30 -33.24
N LEU A 290 4.45 -14.00 -33.10
CA LEU A 290 3.51 -12.95 -33.49
C LEU A 290 3.33 -12.91 -35.01
N ASN A 291 2.09 -13.09 -35.48
CA ASN A 291 1.72 -12.89 -36.88
C ASN A 291 0.47 -12.00 -36.99
N LEU A 292 0.68 -10.69 -37.17
CA LEU A 292 -0.39 -9.69 -37.31
C LEU A 292 -1.11 -9.69 -38.67
N ASN A 293 -0.81 -10.66 -39.53
CA ASN A 293 -1.58 -10.93 -40.75
C ASN A 293 -2.48 -12.17 -40.63
N ASP A 294 -2.33 -12.94 -39.55
CA ASP A 294 -3.20 -14.07 -39.22
C ASP A 294 -4.19 -13.69 -38.12
N ARG A 295 -5.47 -14.02 -38.34
CA ARG A 295 -6.54 -13.62 -37.40
C ARG A 295 -6.44 -14.39 -36.08
N ASP A 296 -6.13 -15.67 -36.12
CA ASP A 296 -6.07 -16.48 -34.90
C ASP A 296 -4.86 -16.08 -34.04
N SER A 297 -3.69 -15.85 -34.66
CA SER A 297 -2.52 -15.29 -33.98
C SER A 297 -2.78 -13.91 -33.37
N TYR A 298 -3.52 -13.05 -34.07
CA TYR A 298 -3.97 -11.77 -33.53
C TYR A 298 -4.89 -11.95 -32.31
N MET A 299 -5.87 -12.85 -32.40
CA MET A 299 -6.78 -13.13 -31.28
C MET A 299 -6.07 -13.77 -30.08
N ASP A 300 -5.06 -14.61 -30.30
CA ASP A 300 -4.23 -15.18 -29.23
C ASP A 300 -3.44 -14.09 -28.50
N THR A 301 -2.92 -13.11 -29.25
CA THR A 301 -2.22 -11.95 -28.70
C THR A 301 -3.17 -11.06 -27.87
N LEU A 302 -4.38 -10.80 -28.38
CA LEU A 302 -5.40 -10.07 -27.62
C LEU A 302 -5.85 -10.84 -26.38
N PHE A 303 -6.03 -12.15 -26.47
CA PHE A 303 -6.40 -12.99 -25.33
C PHE A 303 -5.33 -12.95 -24.24
N TRP A 304 -4.05 -13.07 -24.59
CA TRP A 304 -2.95 -12.89 -23.64
C TRP A 304 -3.04 -11.52 -22.93
N TRP A 305 -3.18 -10.44 -23.69
CA TRP A 305 -3.27 -9.09 -23.12
C TRP A 305 -4.46 -8.92 -22.16
N THR A 306 -5.65 -9.32 -22.61
CA THR A 306 -6.92 -9.10 -21.90
C THR A 306 -7.16 -10.06 -20.74
N HIS A 307 -6.66 -11.29 -20.83
CA HIS A 307 -6.87 -12.30 -19.80
C HIS A 307 -5.71 -12.38 -18.80
N GLN A 308 -4.47 -12.27 -19.29
CA GLN A 308 -3.26 -12.61 -18.54
C GLN A 308 -2.38 -11.43 -18.17
N ASP A 309 -2.30 -10.33 -18.93
CA ASP A 309 -1.35 -9.23 -18.62
C ASP A 309 -2.03 -7.99 -18.01
N ALA A 310 -2.93 -7.32 -18.75
CA ALA A 310 -3.58 -6.09 -18.30
C ALA A 310 -4.30 -6.21 -16.93
N PRO A 311 -5.03 -7.31 -16.63
CA PRO A 311 -5.71 -7.47 -15.35
C PRO A 311 -4.78 -7.63 -14.15
N HIS A 312 -3.56 -8.17 -14.34
CA HIS A 312 -2.58 -8.29 -13.24
C HIS A 312 -2.02 -6.93 -12.82
N MET A 313 -2.17 -5.92 -13.68
CA MET A 313 -1.77 -4.54 -13.43
C MET A 313 -2.98 -3.61 -13.20
N TYR A 314 -4.19 -4.15 -13.07
CA TYR A 314 -5.44 -3.38 -12.87
C TYR A 314 -5.75 -2.35 -13.98
N PHE A 315 -5.42 -2.71 -15.23
CA PHE A 315 -5.66 -1.90 -16.43
C PHE A 315 -6.69 -2.48 -17.40
N GLU A 316 -7.40 -3.56 -17.02
CA GLU A 316 -8.50 -4.14 -17.79
C GLU A 316 -9.67 -3.17 -18.03
N ASP A 317 -9.75 -2.12 -17.21
CA ASP A 317 -10.75 -1.05 -17.25
C ASP A 317 -10.43 0.06 -18.26
N CYS A 318 -9.15 0.34 -18.50
CA CYS A 318 -8.75 1.49 -19.34
C CYS A 318 -7.80 1.17 -20.50
N LEU A 319 -6.96 0.13 -20.42
CA LEU A 319 -5.99 -0.22 -21.46
C LEU A 319 -6.42 -1.44 -22.29
N VAL A 320 -7.70 -1.83 -22.18
CA VAL A 320 -8.39 -2.73 -23.10
C VAL A 320 -9.48 -1.94 -23.85
N PRO A 321 -9.14 -1.35 -25.01
CA PRO A 321 -10.09 -0.63 -25.85
C PRO A 321 -11.27 -1.49 -26.29
N ASP A 322 -12.43 -0.86 -26.53
CA ASP A 322 -13.63 -1.59 -26.94
C ASP A 322 -13.45 -2.36 -28.24
N ARG A 323 -12.62 -1.89 -29.17
CA ARG A 323 -12.27 -2.66 -30.39
C ARG A 323 -11.64 -4.03 -30.08
N PHE A 324 -10.90 -4.17 -28.98
CA PHE A 324 -10.33 -5.47 -28.56
C PHE A 324 -11.38 -6.33 -27.90
N ALA A 325 -12.19 -5.74 -27.00
CA ALA A 325 -13.30 -6.45 -26.37
C ALA A 325 -14.32 -6.94 -27.41
N ASP A 326 -14.67 -6.12 -28.40
CA ASP A 326 -15.58 -6.43 -29.50
C ASP A 326 -15.03 -7.54 -30.41
N ALA A 327 -13.73 -7.48 -30.73
CA ALA A 327 -13.07 -8.52 -31.51
C ALA A 327 -13.13 -9.88 -30.80
N LEU A 328 -12.80 -9.90 -29.50
CA LEU A 328 -12.79 -11.09 -28.65
C LEU A 328 -14.20 -11.61 -28.32
N ARG A 329 -15.20 -10.73 -28.24
CA ARG A 329 -16.62 -11.08 -28.08
C ARG A 329 -17.23 -11.68 -29.34
N GLY A 330 -16.61 -11.44 -30.50
CA GLY A 330 -17.04 -11.99 -31.78
C GLY A 330 -17.19 -13.51 -31.74
N VAL A 331 -18.17 -14.02 -32.48
CA VAL A 331 -18.41 -15.46 -32.66
C VAL A 331 -18.04 -15.86 -34.09
N HIS A 332 -17.32 -16.97 -34.23
CA HIS A 332 -16.93 -17.50 -35.53
C HIS A 332 -18.18 -17.71 -36.43
N PRO A 333 -18.17 -17.29 -37.70
CA PRO A 333 -19.36 -17.33 -38.57
C PRO A 333 -20.07 -18.69 -38.62
N SER A 334 -19.31 -19.79 -38.63
CA SER A 334 -19.86 -21.16 -38.69
C SER A 334 -20.56 -21.62 -37.40
N ARG A 335 -20.40 -20.88 -36.30
CA ARG A 335 -20.93 -21.23 -34.97
C ARG A 335 -22.06 -20.32 -34.51
N ARG A 336 -22.40 -19.27 -35.27
CA ARG A 336 -23.38 -18.25 -34.86
C ARG A 336 -24.80 -18.79 -34.64
N LEU A 337 -25.14 -19.90 -35.28
CA LEU A 337 -26.44 -20.56 -35.16
C LEU A 337 -26.48 -21.62 -34.06
N ASP A 338 -25.34 -21.92 -33.44
CA ASP A 338 -25.29 -22.87 -32.32
C ASP A 338 -26.03 -22.29 -31.12
N ALA A 339 -26.72 -23.13 -30.33
CA ALA A 339 -27.25 -22.69 -29.04
C ALA A 339 -26.09 -22.34 -28.09
N PHE A 340 -26.17 -21.17 -27.43
CA PHE A 340 -25.12 -20.61 -26.58
C PHE A 340 -23.75 -20.59 -27.28
N PRO A 341 -23.59 -19.86 -28.40
CA PRO A 341 -22.35 -19.90 -29.16
C PRO A 341 -21.21 -19.25 -28.38
N LEU A 342 -20.02 -19.86 -28.43
CA LEU A 342 -18.83 -19.34 -27.76
C LEU A 342 -18.22 -18.17 -28.56
N SER A 343 -17.80 -17.12 -27.85
CA SER A 343 -16.96 -16.07 -28.41
C SER A 343 -15.51 -16.53 -28.56
N TYR A 344 -14.73 -15.82 -29.38
CA TYR A 344 -13.29 -16.07 -29.53
C TYR A 344 -12.55 -16.05 -28.19
N PHE A 345 -12.99 -15.22 -27.24
CA PHE A 345 -12.48 -15.21 -25.87
C PHE A 345 -12.83 -16.49 -25.12
N SER A 346 -14.10 -16.87 -25.08
CA SER A 346 -14.54 -18.03 -24.29
C SER A 346 -13.96 -19.36 -24.79
N GLU A 347 -13.72 -19.49 -26.11
CA GLU A 347 -12.99 -20.64 -26.68
C GLU A 347 -11.56 -20.71 -26.15
N ARG A 348 -10.85 -19.58 -26.13
CA ARG A 348 -9.46 -19.50 -25.64
C ARG A 348 -9.38 -19.65 -24.12
N TYR A 349 -10.32 -19.04 -23.39
CA TYR A 349 -10.45 -19.19 -21.94
C TYR A 349 -10.66 -20.66 -21.56
N PHE A 350 -11.49 -21.39 -22.30
CA PHE A 350 -11.67 -22.82 -22.08
C PHE A 350 -10.35 -23.57 -22.25
N LEU A 351 -9.61 -23.31 -23.35
CA LEU A 351 -8.31 -23.95 -23.61
C LEU A 351 -7.25 -23.61 -22.54
N ASP A 352 -7.30 -22.40 -21.99
CA ASP A 352 -6.41 -21.90 -20.92
C ASP A 352 -6.89 -22.30 -19.52
N SER A 353 -8.08 -22.92 -19.41
CA SER A 353 -8.69 -23.35 -18.15
C SER A 353 -8.83 -24.88 -18.06
N PRO A 354 -7.73 -25.63 -17.83
CA PRO A 354 -7.77 -27.09 -17.71
C PRO A 354 -8.78 -27.65 -16.71
N LYS A 355 -9.10 -26.87 -15.67
CA LYS A 355 -10.11 -27.21 -14.67
C LYS A 355 -11.52 -27.32 -15.24
N LEU A 356 -11.82 -26.71 -16.39
CA LEU A 356 -13.12 -26.72 -17.06
C LEU A 356 -13.20 -27.69 -18.24
N HIS A 357 -12.09 -28.32 -18.65
CA HIS A 357 -12.01 -29.27 -19.79
C HIS A 357 -12.86 -30.55 -19.64
N PHE A 358 -13.67 -30.64 -18.60
CA PHE A 358 -14.68 -31.68 -18.49
C PHE A 358 -15.99 -31.32 -19.18
N LEU A 359 -16.24 -30.03 -19.42
CA LEU A 359 -17.33 -29.56 -20.25
C LEU A 359 -17.03 -29.92 -21.71
N ASP A 360 -18.07 -30.20 -22.48
CA ASP A 360 -17.98 -30.44 -23.92
C ASP A 360 -18.51 -29.23 -24.72
N PRO A 361 -17.63 -28.33 -25.22
CA PRO A 361 -18.03 -27.20 -26.05
C PRO A 361 -18.75 -27.60 -27.36
N GLY A 362 -18.67 -28.86 -27.78
CA GLY A 362 -19.42 -29.39 -28.91
C GLY A 362 -20.94 -29.41 -28.66
N THR A 363 -21.36 -29.53 -27.39
CA THR A 363 -22.77 -29.60 -26.99
C THR A 363 -23.33 -28.25 -26.55
N ALA A 364 -24.64 -28.04 -26.70
CA ALA A 364 -25.32 -26.84 -26.21
C ALA A 364 -25.16 -26.67 -24.68
N GLU A 365 -25.28 -27.78 -23.94
CA GLU A 365 -25.18 -27.80 -22.48
C GLU A 365 -23.76 -27.47 -22.00
N GLY A 366 -22.73 -28.07 -22.61
CA GLY A 366 -21.35 -27.76 -22.26
C GLY A 366 -20.98 -26.30 -22.52
N ARG A 367 -21.50 -25.70 -23.60
CA ARG A 367 -21.33 -24.25 -23.86
C ARG A 367 -22.09 -23.39 -22.85
N LYS A 368 -23.34 -23.74 -22.52
CA LYS A 368 -24.14 -23.05 -21.49
C LYS A 368 -23.40 -23.04 -20.15
N MET A 369 -22.92 -24.20 -19.71
CA MET A 369 -22.19 -24.35 -18.44
C MET A 369 -20.87 -23.59 -18.44
N LEU A 370 -20.14 -23.54 -19.57
CA LEU A 370 -18.92 -22.75 -19.68
C LEU A 370 -19.22 -21.24 -19.56
N MET A 371 -20.30 -20.76 -20.18
CA MET A 371 -20.72 -19.36 -20.05
C MET A 371 -21.14 -19.05 -18.62
N LEU A 372 -21.93 -19.90 -17.97
CA LEU A 372 -22.30 -19.75 -16.56
C LEU A 372 -21.08 -19.74 -15.63
N SER A 373 -20.07 -20.55 -15.93
CA SER A 373 -18.78 -20.55 -15.21
C SER A 373 -18.06 -19.21 -15.34
N LEU A 374 -18.01 -18.63 -16.55
CA LEU A 374 -17.43 -17.31 -16.81
C LEU A 374 -18.20 -16.17 -16.12
N ILE A 375 -19.54 -16.26 -16.07
CA ILE A 375 -20.40 -15.32 -15.34
C ILE A 375 -20.10 -15.40 -13.84
N LEU A 376 -19.93 -16.60 -13.28
CA LEU A 376 -19.55 -16.77 -11.89
C LEU A 376 -18.16 -16.18 -11.60
N SER A 377 -17.18 -16.42 -12.47
CA SER A 377 -15.84 -15.82 -12.38
C SER A 377 -15.86 -14.29 -12.41
N ALA A 378 -16.91 -13.67 -12.95
CA ALA A 378 -17.05 -12.22 -13.00
C ALA A 378 -17.22 -11.58 -11.61
N ALA A 379 -17.56 -12.35 -10.57
CA ALA A 379 -17.53 -11.88 -9.18
C ALA A 379 -16.14 -11.36 -8.77
N SER A 380 -15.07 -11.98 -9.28
CA SER A 380 -13.69 -11.53 -9.05
C SER A 380 -13.10 -10.77 -10.24
N ARG A 381 -13.59 -11.05 -11.46
CA ARG A 381 -13.07 -10.50 -12.72
C ARG A 381 -14.22 -9.94 -13.58
N PRO A 382 -14.82 -8.79 -13.21
CA PRO A 382 -15.98 -8.25 -13.92
C PRO A 382 -15.75 -8.00 -15.42
N ASP A 383 -14.50 -7.75 -15.82
CA ASP A 383 -14.10 -7.56 -17.21
C ASP A 383 -14.46 -8.75 -18.11
N LEU A 384 -14.55 -9.98 -17.58
CA LEU A 384 -14.91 -11.17 -18.35
C LEU A 384 -16.25 -11.02 -19.08
N LEU A 385 -17.19 -10.26 -18.51
CA LEU A 385 -18.50 -10.03 -19.10
C LEU A 385 -18.42 -9.22 -20.41
N ARG A 386 -17.36 -8.41 -20.60
CA ARG A 386 -17.15 -7.63 -21.83
C ARG A 386 -16.93 -8.52 -23.05
N TYR A 387 -16.43 -9.74 -22.83
CA TYR A 387 -16.02 -10.68 -23.88
C TYR A 387 -17.07 -11.77 -24.17
N LEU A 388 -18.21 -11.79 -23.46
CA LEU A 388 -19.30 -12.72 -23.68
C LEU A 388 -20.34 -12.17 -24.66
N PRO A 389 -20.98 -13.00 -25.51
CA PRO A 389 -22.08 -12.54 -26.37
C PRO A 389 -23.25 -11.98 -25.55
N ARG A 390 -23.49 -10.66 -25.65
CA ARG A 390 -24.46 -9.92 -24.82
C ARG A 390 -25.87 -10.54 -24.82
N THR A 391 -26.35 -10.99 -25.98
CA THR A 391 -27.67 -11.64 -26.09
C THR A 391 -27.78 -12.88 -25.22
N GLN A 392 -26.72 -13.70 -25.16
CA GLN A 392 -26.72 -14.91 -24.35
C GLN A 392 -26.53 -14.59 -22.86
N LEU A 393 -25.67 -13.62 -22.55
CA LEU A 393 -25.49 -13.15 -21.17
C LEU A 393 -26.80 -12.64 -20.58
N ASN A 394 -27.54 -11.79 -21.31
CA ASN A 394 -28.84 -11.29 -20.87
C ASN A 394 -29.87 -12.41 -20.73
N LYS A 395 -29.83 -13.43 -21.59
CA LYS A 395 -30.69 -14.61 -21.47
C LYS A 395 -30.39 -15.41 -20.21
N LEU A 396 -29.11 -15.62 -19.88
CA LEU A 396 -28.69 -16.44 -18.73
C LEU A 396 -28.93 -15.74 -17.38
N LEU A 397 -28.87 -14.41 -17.35
CA LEU A 397 -29.12 -13.59 -16.17
C LEU A 397 -30.58 -13.17 -15.99
N GLY A 398 -31.35 -13.12 -17.08
CA GLY A 398 -32.76 -12.75 -17.07
C GLY A 398 -33.67 -13.85 -16.56
N GLU A 399 -34.92 -13.50 -16.28
CA GLU A 399 -35.95 -14.46 -15.90
C GLU A 399 -36.13 -15.52 -16.99
N ASN A 400 -36.18 -16.79 -16.58
CA ASN A 400 -36.49 -17.88 -17.47
C ASN A 400 -37.83 -18.50 -17.06
N PRO A 401 -38.91 -18.32 -17.86
CA PRO A 401 -40.23 -18.87 -17.55
C PRO A 401 -40.27 -20.40 -17.46
N GLU A 402 -39.28 -21.10 -18.01
CA GLU A 402 -39.16 -22.55 -17.92
C GLU A 402 -38.65 -23.01 -16.55
N ASN A 403 -38.10 -22.11 -15.74
CA ASN A 403 -37.54 -22.39 -14.43
C ASN A 403 -38.53 -22.05 -13.30
N GLU A 404 -38.43 -22.74 -12.17
CA GLU A 404 -39.31 -22.52 -11.01
C GLU A 404 -39.25 -21.08 -10.47
N ASN A 405 -40.42 -20.46 -10.34
CA ASN A 405 -40.59 -19.05 -9.97
C ASN A 405 -39.86 -18.06 -10.90
N GLY A 406 -39.62 -18.43 -12.16
CA GLY A 406 -38.95 -17.56 -13.13
C GLY A 406 -37.45 -17.37 -12.90
N ALA A 407 -36.82 -18.24 -12.09
CA ALA A 407 -35.40 -18.14 -11.76
C ALA A 407 -34.50 -18.03 -13.01
N SER A 408 -33.48 -17.19 -12.97
CA SER A 408 -32.49 -17.17 -14.06
C SER A 408 -31.68 -18.47 -14.10
N ASP A 409 -31.14 -18.81 -15.27
CA ASP A 409 -30.24 -19.96 -15.40
C ASP A 409 -29.02 -19.82 -14.48
N PHE A 410 -28.54 -18.58 -14.28
CA PHE A 410 -27.43 -18.29 -13.38
C PHE A 410 -27.78 -18.49 -11.91
N GLU A 411 -28.96 -18.08 -11.47
CA GLU A 411 -29.43 -18.31 -10.10
C GLU A 411 -29.52 -19.81 -9.77
N LEU A 412 -30.10 -20.61 -10.67
CA LEU A 412 -30.16 -22.06 -10.50
C LEU A 412 -28.78 -22.70 -10.50
N PHE A 413 -27.88 -22.23 -11.37
CA PHE A 413 -26.50 -22.70 -11.39
C PHE A 413 -25.81 -22.45 -10.04
N VAL A 414 -25.82 -21.21 -9.54
CA VAL A 414 -25.19 -20.83 -8.27
C VAL A 414 -25.80 -21.60 -7.09
N THR A 415 -27.14 -21.68 -7.02
CA THR A 415 -27.85 -22.46 -6.00
C THR A 415 -27.45 -23.93 -6.05
N GLY A 416 -27.38 -24.48 -7.26
CA GLY A 416 -26.94 -25.85 -7.51
C GLY A 416 -25.49 -26.12 -7.09
N LEU A 417 -24.58 -25.15 -7.25
CA LEU A 417 -23.20 -25.26 -6.76
C LEU A 417 -23.10 -25.14 -5.24
N ALA A 418 -23.97 -24.36 -4.60
CA ALA A 418 -23.95 -24.16 -3.15
C ALA A 418 -24.52 -25.37 -2.37
N ASN A 419 -25.58 -26.02 -2.88
CA ASN A 419 -26.31 -27.06 -2.15
C ASN A 419 -25.64 -28.43 -2.20
N VAL A 420 -24.97 -28.89 -1.13
CA VAL A 420 -24.25 -30.19 -1.12
C VAL A 420 -25.26 -31.35 -1.02
N PRO A 421 -25.25 -32.35 -1.92
CA PRO A 421 -26.11 -33.52 -1.79
C PRO A 421 -25.76 -34.34 -0.53
N PRO A 422 -26.74 -34.99 0.14
CA PRO A 422 -26.52 -35.69 1.43
C PRO A 422 -25.53 -36.88 1.44
N ASP A 423 -24.94 -37.27 0.32
CA ASP A 423 -24.32 -38.60 0.18
C ASP A 423 -22.77 -38.63 0.25
N GLU A 424 -22.11 -37.59 0.76
CA GLU A 424 -20.64 -37.57 0.90
C GLU A 424 -20.10 -37.26 2.31
N GLY A 425 -20.78 -37.73 3.37
CA GLY A 425 -20.08 -38.07 4.61
C GLY A 425 -20.85 -37.94 5.91
N GLY A 426 -21.09 -39.08 6.58
CA GLY A 426 -21.18 -39.18 8.03
C GLY A 426 -22.55 -38.89 8.65
N GLU A 427 -23.01 -39.84 9.46
CA GLU A 427 -24.26 -39.78 10.22
C GLU A 427 -24.36 -38.54 11.13
N THR A 428 -25.60 -38.05 11.26
CA THR A 428 -26.15 -37.05 12.20
C THR A 428 -25.91 -35.56 11.89
N ALA A 429 -26.89 -34.96 11.20
CA ALA A 429 -27.27 -33.54 11.37
C ALA A 429 -28.75 -33.37 11.00
N ASP A 430 -29.47 -32.58 11.80
CA ASP A 430 -30.92 -32.41 11.85
C ASP A 430 -31.65 -32.23 10.51
N GLU A 431 -32.79 -32.91 10.36
CA GLU A 431 -33.70 -32.90 9.20
C GLU A 431 -34.54 -31.60 9.04
N GLU A 432 -34.17 -30.46 9.63
CA GLU A 432 -35.05 -29.25 9.65
C GLU A 432 -34.58 -28.02 8.85
N ALA A 433 -33.61 -28.14 7.94
CA ALA A 433 -33.34 -27.07 6.96
C ALA A 433 -33.12 -27.66 5.55
N GLY A 434 -34.18 -27.65 4.72
CA GLY A 434 -34.03 -27.89 3.29
C GLY A 434 -33.05 -26.89 2.65
N PRO A 435 -32.41 -27.23 1.51
CA PRO A 435 -31.41 -26.37 0.88
C PRO A 435 -32.00 -25.00 0.55
N GLY A 436 -31.53 -23.97 1.26
CA GLY A 436 -32.01 -22.59 1.07
C GLY A 436 -31.63 -22.09 -0.32
N ARG A 437 -32.62 -21.79 -1.16
CA ARG A 437 -32.42 -21.16 -2.47
C ARG A 437 -31.69 -19.82 -2.29
N ILE A 438 -30.61 -19.61 -3.04
CA ILE A 438 -29.90 -18.33 -3.04
C ILE A 438 -30.67 -17.39 -3.98
N ALA A 439 -31.34 -16.38 -3.42
CA ALA A 439 -32.00 -15.35 -4.22
C ALA A 439 -30.95 -14.51 -4.97
N LEU A 440 -30.84 -14.68 -6.28
CA LEU A 440 -29.85 -13.99 -7.12
C LEU A 440 -30.51 -13.43 -8.39
N PRO A 441 -31.48 -12.51 -8.25
CA PRO A 441 -32.02 -11.80 -9.39
C PRO A 441 -30.92 -10.98 -10.07
N ARG A 442 -31.11 -10.67 -11.35
CA ARG A 442 -30.18 -9.85 -12.15
C ARG A 442 -29.71 -8.59 -11.41
N GLU A 443 -30.63 -7.88 -10.77
CA GLU A 443 -30.34 -6.62 -10.07
C GLU A 443 -29.43 -6.82 -8.85
N ARG A 444 -29.56 -7.95 -8.12
CA ARG A 444 -28.64 -8.26 -7.02
C ARG A 444 -27.23 -8.56 -7.54
N PHE A 445 -27.13 -9.30 -8.65
CA PHE A 445 -25.84 -9.54 -9.29
C PHE A 445 -25.22 -8.24 -9.85
N ALA A 446 -26.02 -7.37 -10.44
CA ALA A 446 -25.58 -6.04 -10.88
C ALA A 446 -25.08 -5.19 -9.70
N ALA A 447 -25.74 -5.24 -8.53
CA ALA A 447 -25.28 -4.56 -7.32
C ALA A 447 -23.92 -5.08 -6.85
N ALA A 448 -23.75 -6.42 -6.83
CA ALA A 448 -22.49 -7.07 -6.49
C ALA A 448 -21.35 -6.67 -7.46
N LEU A 449 -21.64 -6.52 -8.75
CA LEU A 449 -20.67 -6.04 -9.75
C LEU A 449 -20.31 -4.56 -9.56
N ARG A 450 -21.26 -3.71 -9.16
CA ARG A 450 -20.99 -2.30 -8.84
C ARG A 450 -20.05 -2.14 -7.64
N ALA A 451 -20.14 -3.03 -6.65
CA ALA A 451 -19.16 -3.11 -5.55
C ALA A 451 -17.74 -3.50 -6.04
N LYS A 452 -17.62 -4.03 -7.26
CA LYS A 452 -16.35 -4.26 -7.97
C LYS A 452 -16.11 -3.26 -9.11
N PHE A 453 -16.73 -2.07 -9.03
CA PHE A 453 -16.56 -0.95 -9.95
C PHE A 453 -16.99 -1.23 -11.39
N PHE A 454 -17.90 -2.18 -11.61
CA PHE A 454 -18.37 -2.54 -12.94
C PHE A 454 -19.89 -2.40 -13.05
N ASP A 455 -20.35 -1.71 -14.10
CA ASP A 455 -21.76 -1.59 -14.41
C ASP A 455 -22.19 -2.61 -15.47
N LEU A 456 -23.19 -3.42 -15.10
CA LEU A 456 -23.68 -4.50 -15.94
C LEU A 456 -24.46 -3.99 -17.16
N ASP A 457 -25.10 -2.82 -17.05
CA ASP A 457 -25.94 -2.26 -18.12
C ASP A 457 -25.09 -1.66 -19.24
N SER A 458 -24.06 -0.89 -18.88
CA SER A 458 -23.12 -0.31 -19.84
C SER A 458 -22.03 -1.28 -20.29
N TYR A 459 -21.75 -2.33 -19.51
CA TYR A 459 -20.57 -3.20 -19.63
C TYR A 459 -19.24 -2.44 -19.51
N SER A 460 -19.22 -1.39 -18.69
CA SER A 460 -18.04 -0.55 -18.46
C SER A 460 -17.68 -0.48 -16.98
N PHE A 461 -16.43 -0.19 -16.70
CA PHE A 461 -16.00 0.16 -15.36
C PHE A 461 -16.42 1.59 -15.00
N LEU A 462 -16.59 1.83 -13.70
CA LEU A 462 -16.95 3.13 -13.11
C LEU A 462 -15.72 4.00 -12.79
N THR A 463 -14.53 3.59 -13.25
CA THR A 463 -13.23 4.15 -12.85
C THR A 463 -12.84 5.41 -13.60
N ARG A 464 -13.76 6.02 -14.35
CA ARG A 464 -13.50 7.23 -15.14
C ARG A 464 -14.43 8.36 -14.75
N ASP A 465 -13.91 9.57 -14.65
CA ASP A 465 -14.74 10.77 -14.51
C ASP A 465 -15.41 11.16 -15.85
N ARG A 466 -16.19 12.24 -15.83
CA ARG A 466 -16.84 12.84 -17.02
C ARG A 466 -15.88 13.27 -18.13
N ASP A 467 -14.63 13.60 -17.79
CA ASP A 467 -13.61 14.05 -18.74
C ASP A 467 -12.79 12.86 -19.28
N GLY A 468 -13.08 11.64 -18.80
CA GLY A 468 -12.45 10.39 -19.20
C GLY A 468 -11.16 10.08 -18.45
N ASN A 469 -10.79 10.87 -17.44
CA ASN A 469 -9.64 10.59 -16.58
C ASN A 469 -9.96 9.42 -15.67
N ARG A 470 -8.96 8.55 -15.45
CA ARG A 470 -9.13 7.30 -14.74
C ARG A 470 -8.39 7.32 -13.42
N PHE A 471 -9.08 7.06 -12.31
CA PHE A 471 -8.53 6.99 -10.96
C PHE A 471 -9.48 6.22 -10.04
N GLU A 472 -9.00 5.75 -8.89
CA GLU A 472 -9.79 4.87 -8.02
C GLU A 472 -10.99 5.57 -7.39
N ALA A 473 -10.81 6.82 -6.91
CA ALA A 473 -11.90 7.61 -6.34
C ALA A 473 -13.08 7.80 -7.30
N ALA A 474 -12.86 7.78 -8.62
CA ALA A 474 -13.93 7.85 -9.62
C ALA A 474 -14.95 6.70 -9.50
N ALA A 475 -14.50 5.53 -9.05
CA ALA A 475 -15.34 4.34 -8.92
C ALA A 475 -15.99 4.17 -7.56
N LEU A 476 -15.58 4.96 -6.56
CA LEU A 476 -16.12 4.86 -5.21
C LEU A 476 -17.50 5.53 -5.13
N PRO A 477 -18.45 4.93 -4.40
CA PRO A 477 -19.76 5.52 -4.24
C PRO A 477 -19.67 6.85 -3.48
N ILE A 478 -20.58 7.77 -3.79
CA ILE A 478 -20.78 8.98 -2.99
C ILE A 478 -21.16 8.52 -1.57
N PRO A 479 -20.54 9.06 -0.51
CA PRO A 479 -20.95 8.77 0.86
C PRO A 479 -22.45 9.00 1.07
N ALA A 480 -23.05 8.19 1.94
CA ALA A 480 -24.50 8.15 2.13
C ALA A 480 -25.09 9.57 2.34
N PRO A 481 -25.95 10.06 1.43
CA PRO A 481 -26.39 11.46 1.43
C PRO A 481 -27.36 11.78 2.56
N ASP A 482 -27.97 10.77 3.17
CA ASP A 482 -28.83 10.85 4.35
C ASP A 482 -28.04 10.93 5.67
N ARG A 483 -26.72 10.72 5.63
CA ARG A 483 -25.84 10.85 6.79
C ARG A 483 -25.74 12.32 7.20
N GLU A 484 -25.75 12.57 8.52
CA GLU A 484 -25.66 13.92 9.06
C GLU A 484 -24.40 14.65 8.56
N THR A 485 -24.59 15.89 8.09
CA THR A 485 -23.47 16.77 7.72
C THR A 485 -22.83 17.34 8.97
N VAL A 486 -21.56 17.00 9.20
CA VAL A 486 -20.78 17.52 10.33
C VAL A 486 -20.13 18.86 10.00
N ASP A 487 -19.71 19.61 11.02
CA ASP A 487 -18.98 20.86 10.81
C ASP A 487 -17.56 20.57 10.30
N VAL A 488 -16.88 19.58 10.89
CA VAL A 488 -15.50 19.20 10.54
C VAL A 488 -15.34 17.68 10.41
N GLN A 489 -14.76 17.24 9.31
CA GLN A 489 -14.27 15.87 9.13
C GLN A 489 -12.74 15.85 9.19
N LEU A 490 -12.19 15.20 10.20
CA LEU A 490 -10.76 14.99 10.37
C LEU A 490 -10.35 13.72 9.62
N ILE A 491 -9.49 13.86 8.63
CA ILE A 491 -8.98 12.77 7.79
C ILE A 491 -7.50 12.58 8.08
N GLY A 492 -7.09 11.41 8.58
CA GLY A 492 -5.68 11.14 8.87
C GLY A 492 -5.46 9.77 9.53
N PRO A 493 -4.21 9.40 9.84
CA PRO A 493 -3.88 8.05 10.31
C PRO A 493 -4.18 7.86 11.80
N LEU A 494 -5.45 7.92 12.17
CA LEU A 494 -5.98 7.79 13.52
C LEU A 494 -5.61 6.45 14.17
N ALA A 495 -5.56 5.37 13.39
CA ALA A 495 -5.24 4.02 13.87
C ALA A 495 -3.73 3.74 14.03
N LYS A 496 -2.84 4.60 13.49
CA LYS A 496 -1.40 4.31 13.43
C LYS A 496 -0.63 4.76 14.67
N ALA A 497 0.32 3.92 15.10
CA ALA A 497 1.29 4.23 16.14
C ALA A 497 2.50 5.01 15.59
N SER A 498 2.25 6.14 14.93
CA SER A 498 3.29 7.05 14.42
C SER A 498 3.18 8.44 15.05
N GLY A 499 4.20 9.30 14.89
CA GLY A 499 4.15 10.70 15.32
C GLY A 499 3.03 11.48 14.63
N LEU A 500 2.77 11.23 13.34
CA LEU A 500 1.64 11.82 12.62
C LEU A 500 0.29 11.30 13.14
N GLY A 501 0.19 10.00 13.46
CA GLY A 501 -1.01 9.43 14.07
C GLY A 501 -1.28 10.00 15.47
N GLN A 502 -0.22 10.22 16.27
CA GLN A 502 -0.33 10.90 17.57
C GLN A 502 -0.85 12.34 17.39
N ALA A 503 -0.24 13.11 16.49
CA ALA A 503 -0.69 14.48 16.20
C ALA A 503 -2.15 14.52 15.69
N THR A 504 -2.56 13.55 14.87
CA THR A 504 -3.94 13.43 14.38
C THR A 504 -4.92 13.17 15.53
N ARG A 505 -4.58 12.28 16.47
CA ARG A 505 -5.41 12.03 17.67
C ARG A 505 -5.46 13.23 18.61
N LEU A 506 -4.37 13.98 18.74
CA LEU A 506 -4.36 15.24 19.49
C LEU A 506 -5.26 16.28 18.82
N SER A 507 -5.22 16.40 17.49
CA SER A 507 -6.17 17.23 16.73
C SER A 507 -7.61 16.80 16.95
N ALA A 508 -7.90 15.49 17.01
CA ALA A 508 -9.24 15.01 17.35
C ALA A 508 -9.68 15.45 18.76
N ALA A 509 -8.79 15.37 19.75
CA ALA A 509 -9.06 15.84 21.12
C ALA A 509 -9.27 17.37 21.17
N ILE A 510 -8.42 18.14 20.48
CA ILE A 510 -8.53 19.60 20.34
C ILE A 510 -9.89 19.96 19.71
N LEU A 511 -10.27 19.28 18.62
CA LEU A 511 -11.54 19.54 17.92
C LEU A 511 -12.76 19.28 18.81
N ARG A 512 -12.74 18.23 19.65
CA ARG A 512 -13.82 17.97 20.61
C ARG A 512 -14.02 19.12 21.61
N GLU A 513 -12.93 19.76 22.04
CA GLU A 513 -12.98 20.92 22.95
C GLU A 513 -13.52 22.20 22.28
N THR A 514 -13.66 22.24 20.94
CA THR A 514 -14.19 23.42 20.24
C THR A 514 -15.72 23.55 20.34
N GLY A 515 -16.41 22.45 20.66
CA GLY A 515 -17.87 22.34 20.63
C GLY A 515 -18.50 22.19 19.24
N LEU A 516 -17.68 22.01 18.19
CA LEU A 516 -18.15 21.74 16.82
C LEU A 516 -18.58 20.28 16.67
N ASN A 517 -19.47 20.01 15.71
CA ASN A 517 -19.79 18.63 15.32
C ASN A 517 -18.65 18.04 14.48
N VAL A 518 -18.01 16.96 14.93
CA VAL A 518 -16.75 16.45 14.37
C VAL A 518 -16.85 14.96 14.07
N ARG A 519 -16.39 14.57 12.87
CA ARG A 519 -16.19 13.16 12.47
C ARG A 519 -14.69 12.86 12.33
N GLY A 520 -14.24 11.71 12.82
CA GLY A 520 -12.90 11.19 12.58
C GLY A 520 -12.92 10.06 11.56
N VAL A 521 -12.14 10.19 10.49
CA VAL A 521 -12.02 9.18 9.42
C VAL A 521 -10.57 8.77 9.26
N ASP A 522 -10.31 7.47 9.24
CA ASP A 522 -8.95 6.94 9.12
C ASP A 522 -8.48 6.99 7.66
N PHE A 523 -7.26 7.48 7.47
CA PHE A 523 -6.54 7.41 6.20
C PHE A 523 -5.05 7.23 6.47
N ASP A 524 -4.49 6.14 5.95
CA ASP A 524 -3.15 5.69 6.30
C ASP A 524 -2.33 5.15 5.11
N LEU A 525 -2.79 5.38 3.87
CA LEU A 525 -2.09 4.87 2.69
C LEU A 525 -0.62 5.33 2.67
N ASP A 526 0.29 4.39 2.40
CA ASP A 526 1.75 4.53 2.47
C ASP A 526 2.34 4.83 3.87
N ASN A 527 1.56 4.74 4.95
CA ASN A 527 2.08 4.88 6.31
C ASN A 527 2.63 3.54 6.81
N PRO A 528 3.96 3.41 7.00
CA PRO A 528 4.60 2.13 7.33
C PRO A 528 4.45 1.74 8.80
N ALA A 529 3.88 2.60 9.65
CA ALA A 529 3.76 2.33 11.07
C ALA A 529 2.77 1.19 11.35
N PRO A 530 3.01 0.38 12.40
CA PRO A 530 2.03 -0.60 12.83
C PRO A 530 0.75 0.11 13.33
N GLU A 531 -0.38 -0.58 13.21
CA GLU A 531 -1.56 -0.27 14.00
C GLU A 531 -1.22 -0.46 15.48
N GLY A 532 -1.67 0.45 16.34
CA GLY A 532 -1.30 0.38 17.76
C GLY A 532 -2.17 1.18 18.71
N PHE A 533 -2.01 0.83 19.99
CA PHE A 533 -2.88 1.13 21.12
C PHE A 533 -3.18 2.63 21.35
N SER A 534 -4.32 3.11 20.85
CA SER A 534 -5.03 4.26 21.43
C SER A 534 -6.53 4.12 21.14
N SER A 535 -7.31 4.01 22.20
CA SER A 535 -8.60 3.32 22.26
C SER A 535 -9.82 4.24 22.43
N GLU A 536 -9.74 5.53 22.10
CA GLU A 536 -10.84 6.47 22.38
C GLU A 536 -11.30 7.33 21.20
N THR A 537 -10.61 7.31 20.06
CA THR A 537 -11.12 8.03 18.88
C THR A 537 -12.01 7.13 18.06
N LEU A 538 -13.31 7.45 18.07
CA LEU A 538 -14.28 6.82 17.18
C LEU A 538 -13.84 7.09 15.73
N ILE A 539 -13.53 6.00 15.02
CA ILE A 539 -13.30 6.02 13.58
C ILE A 539 -14.62 5.69 12.90
N GLU A 540 -15.00 6.53 11.95
CA GLU A 540 -16.23 6.41 11.18
C GLU A 540 -15.91 6.38 9.68
N ASP A 541 -16.85 5.89 8.87
CA ASP A 541 -16.74 6.04 7.42
C ASP A 541 -16.89 7.50 6.98
N TYR A 542 -16.38 7.80 5.79
CA TYR A 542 -16.59 9.07 5.11
C TYR A 542 -18.06 9.47 5.04
N GLY A 543 -18.31 10.78 5.10
CA GLY A 543 -19.64 11.36 4.92
C GLY A 543 -19.60 12.84 4.60
N PRO A 544 -20.77 13.49 4.47
CA PRO A 544 -20.85 14.93 4.23
C PRO A 544 -20.23 15.74 5.37
N ALA A 545 -19.49 16.80 5.03
CA ALA A 545 -18.88 17.74 5.97
C ALA A 545 -18.75 19.14 5.33
N LYS A 546 -18.82 20.19 6.15
CA LYS A 546 -18.59 21.57 5.69
C LYS A 546 -17.10 21.87 5.49
N ILE A 547 -16.27 21.32 6.36
CA ILE A 547 -14.81 21.45 6.36
C ILE A 547 -14.18 20.07 6.45
N ASN A 548 -13.20 19.78 5.58
CA ASN A 548 -12.27 18.67 5.74
C ASN A 548 -10.96 19.20 6.33
N LEU A 549 -10.55 18.68 7.48
CA LEU A 549 -9.20 18.86 8.02
C LEU A 549 -8.39 17.61 7.67
N ILE A 550 -7.58 17.72 6.63
CA ILE A 550 -6.72 16.65 6.09
C ILE A 550 -5.39 16.69 6.84
N HIS A 551 -5.29 15.86 7.88
CA HIS A 551 -4.14 15.77 8.76
C HIS A 551 -3.06 14.84 8.20
N LEU A 552 -2.63 15.15 6.99
CA LEU A 552 -1.58 14.47 6.23
C LEU A 552 -0.55 15.51 5.83
N ASN A 553 0.72 15.13 5.76
CA ASN A 553 1.71 15.99 5.14
C ASN A 553 1.41 16.20 3.65
N ALA A 554 1.95 17.28 3.09
CA ALA A 554 1.64 17.75 1.74
C ALA A 554 1.91 16.70 0.66
N GLU A 555 2.97 15.90 0.81
CA GLU A 555 3.29 14.82 -0.13
C GLU A 555 2.24 13.72 -0.12
N SER A 556 1.51 13.48 0.97
CA SER A 556 0.52 12.40 1.07
C SER A 556 -0.90 12.85 0.79
N THR A 557 -1.16 14.16 0.78
CA THR A 557 -2.47 14.75 0.47
C THR A 557 -3.03 14.31 -0.90
N PRO A 558 -2.27 14.28 -2.01
CA PRO A 558 -2.79 13.83 -3.31
C PRO A 558 -3.32 12.38 -3.30
N LEU A 559 -2.83 11.54 -2.39
CA LEU A 559 -3.29 10.15 -2.28
C LEU A 559 -4.73 10.07 -1.77
N ALA A 560 -5.14 10.96 -0.85
CA ALA A 560 -6.52 11.01 -0.37
C ALA A 560 -7.48 11.32 -1.52
N PHE A 561 -7.15 12.28 -2.38
CA PHE A 561 -7.95 12.60 -3.57
C PHE A 561 -7.94 11.47 -4.62
N ALA A 562 -6.83 10.76 -4.79
CA ALA A 562 -6.74 9.71 -5.80
C ALA A 562 -7.51 8.42 -5.43
N TYR A 563 -7.61 8.11 -4.12
CA TYR A 563 -8.00 6.78 -3.64
C TYR A 563 -9.16 6.76 -2.61
N GLN A 564 -9.74 7.91 -2.25
CA GLN A 564 -10.88 7.97 -1.30
C GLN A 564 -12.13 8.55 -1.98
N PRO A 565 -13.35 8.28 -1.45
CA PRO A 565 -14.57 8.85 -2.01
C PRO A 565 -14.51 10.38 -2.06
N ASP A 566 -15.18 11.00 -3.03
CA ASP A 566 -15.22 12.46 -3.14
C ASP A 566 -16.05 13.06 -2.00
N VAL A 567 -15.36 13.40 -0.91
CA VAL A 567 -15.84 14.24 0.19
C VAL A 567 -15.30 15.66 0.10
N PHE A 568 -14.52 15.97 -0.93
CA PHE A 568 -13.74 17.20 -1.04
C PHE A 568 -14.50 18.27 -1.82
N SER A 569 -15.30 17.88 -2.81
CA SER A 569 -16.18 18.77 -3.55
C SER A 569 -17.25 19.37 -2.64
N GLY A 570 -17.51 20.68 -2.76
CA GLY A 570 -18.46 21.39 -1.91
C GLY A 570 -18.03 21.60 -0.44
N ALA A 571 -16.87 21.09 -0.02
CA ALA A 571 -16.31 21.31 1.31
C ALA A 571 -15.12 22.29 1.25
N TYR A 572 -14.81 22.94 2.38
CA TYR A 572 -13.56 23.69 2.55
C TYR A 572 -12.45 22.72 2.96
N ASN A 573 -11.37 22.63 2.19
CA ASN A 573 -10.32 21.63 2.38
C ASN A 573 -9.06 22.26 2.97
N ILE A 574 -8.74 21.87 4.19
CA ILE A 574 -7.57 22.34 4.93
C ILE A 574 -6.54 21.21 5.00
N GLY A 575 -5.32 21.43 4.54
CA GLY A 575 -4.21 20.49 4.76
C GLY A 575 -3.41 20.89 5.98
N TYR A 576 -3.08 19.95 6.87
CA TYR A 576 -2.30 20.24 8.07
C TYR A 576 -0.92 19.57 8.00
N PHE A 577 0.11 20.38 7.75
CA PHE A 577 1.44 19.92 7.36
C PHE A 577 2.48 20.03 8.48
N PHE A 578 3.32 19.00 8.58
CA PHE A 578 4.53 18.96 9.40
C PHE A 578 5.73 18.75 8.47
N TRP A 579 6.55 19.80 8.32
CA TRP A 579 7.74 19.75 7.46
C TRP A 579 8.92 20.45 8.12
N GLU A 580 10.13 19.95 7.87
CA GLU A 580 11.33 20.39 8.59
C GLU A 580 12.36 21.11 7.73
N LEU A 581 12.25 21.10 6.40
CA LEU A 581 13.17 21.92 5.59
C LEU A 581 12.64 23.35 5.43
N ASP A 582 13.54 24.26 5.07
CA ASP A 582 13.29 25.69 4.89
C ASP A 582 12.48 26.02 3.61
N LYS A 583 12.14 24.99 2.82
CA LYS A 583 11.39 25.10 1.57
C LYS A 583 10.47 23.90 1.38
N PRO A 584 9.32 24.04 0.71
CA PRO A 584 8.50 22.92 0.30
C PRO A 584 9.27 21.97 -0.64
N ALA A 585 9.10 20.67 -0.46
CA ALA A 585 9.57 19.70 -1.44
C ALA A 585 8.78 19.81 -2.74
N TYR A 586 9.38 19.41 -3.87
CA TYR A 586 8.69 19.44 -5.16
C TYR A 586 7.40 18.60 -5.19
N CYS A 587 7.37 17.47 -4.49
CA CYS A 587 6.15 16.66 -4.36
C CYS A 587 5.03 17.30 -3.51
N HIS A 588 5.28 18.40 -2.80
CA HIS A 588 4.25 19.08 -1.99
C HIS A 588 3.27 19.90 -2.83
N TYR A 589 3.72 20.39 -3.98
CA TYR A 589 2.97 21.41 -4.73
C TYR A 589 1.60 20.90 -5.19
N LEU A 590 1.48 19.65 -5.64
CA LEU A 590 0.16 19.09 -5.97
C LEU A 590 -0.75 19.05 -4.75
N GLY A 591 -0.24 18.63 -3.59
CA GLY A 591 -1.00 18.65 -2.33
C GLY A 591 -1.48 20.05 -1.97
N MET A 592 -0.62 21.06 -2.10
CA MET A 592 -0.98 22.45 -1.84
C MET A 592 -2.03 22.99 -2.82
N GLU A 593 -1.99 22.60 -4.10
CA GLU A 593 -2.96 23.03 -5.12
C GLU A 593 -4.35 22.42 -4.96
N LEU A 594 -4.47 21.29 -4.26
CA LEU A 594 -5.74 20.61 -3.98
C LEU A 594 -6.50 21.22 -2.79
N LEU A 595 -5.93 22.21 -2.09
CA LEU A 595 -6.45 22.74 -0.82
C LEU A 595 -6.91 24.20 -0.94
N ASP A 596 -7.76 24.61 -0.01
CA ASP A 596 -8.16 26.01 0.18
C ASP A 596 -7.23 26.74 1.15
N GLU A 597 -6.78 26.02 2.18
CA GLU A 597 -5.97 26.57 3.27
C GLU A 597 -4.95 25.54 3.73
N ILE A 598 -3.81 26.05 4.21
CA ILE A 598 -2.76 25.23 4.80
C ILE A 598 -2.65 25.60 6.28
N TRP A 599 -2.79 24.61 7.14
CA TRP A 599 -2.45 24.72 8.55
C TRP A 599 -1.04 24.20 8.78
N VAL A 600 -0.36 24.84 9.72
CA VAL A 600 0.94 24.44 10.24
C VAL A 600 0.94 24.59 11.76
N SER A 601 1.87 23.91 12.42
CA SER A 601 1.97 23.95 13.88
C SER A 601 2.85 25.07 14.40
N THR A 602 3.57 25.79 13.53
CA THR A 602 4.62 26.75 13.92
C THR A 602 4.72 27.91 12.94
N ASP A 603 5.26 29.04 13.41
CA ASP A 603 5.53 30.20 12.55
C ASP A 603 6.61 29.87 11.50
N TYR A 604 7.54 28.98 11.82
CA TYR A 604 8.51 28.42 10.86
C TYR A 604 7.81 27.78 9.65
N GLY A 605 6.73 27.02 9.88
CA GLY A 605 5.93 26.44 8.80
C GLY A 605 5.23 27.51 7.95
N VAL A 606 4.79 28.61 8.57
CA VAL A 606 4.16 29.74 7.84
C VAL A 606 5.19 30.41 6.95
N GLU A 607 6.35 30.77 7.50
CA GLU A 607 7.45 31.41 6.77
C GLU A 607 7.88 30.58 5.56
N MET A 608 7.87 29.24 5.69
CA MET A 608 8.28 28.32 4.64
C MET A 608 7.22 28.06 3.57
N TYR A 609 5.94 27.85 3.92
CA TYR A 609 4.90 27.53 2.95
C TYR A 609 4.22 28.76 2.33
N GLN A 610 4.11 29.87 3.06
CA GLN A 610 3.38 31.07 2.61
C GLN A 610 3.88 31.66 1.27
N PRO A 611 5.20 31.71 0.99
CA PRO A 611 5.71 32.20 -0.29
C PRO A 611 5.21 31.41 -1.49
N ASP A 612 5.00 30.10 -1.33
CA ASP A 612 4.60 29.16 -2.39
C ASP A 612 3.09 28.84 -2.39
N ALA A 613 2.32 29.42 -1.46
CA ALA A 613 0.89 29.13 -1.28
C ALA A 613 -0.04 29.81 -2.32
N LYS A 614 0.51 30.63 -3.24
CA LYS A 614 -0.23 31.35 -4.30
C LYS A 614 -1.44 32.16 -3.78
N GLY A 615 -1.25 32.83 -2.65
CA GLY A 615 -2.29 33.69 -2.04
C GLY A 615 -3.29 32.96 -1.14
N LYS A 616 -3.20 31.62 -1.02
CA LYS A 616 -3.98 30.86 -0.04
C LYS A 616 -3.49 31.18 1.38
N PRO A 617 -4.38 31.12 2.40
CA PRO A 617 -3.97 31.30 3.78
C PRO A 617 -3.04 30.15 4.22
N VAL A 618 -1.92 30.52 4.87
CA VAL A 618 -1.11 29.59 5.66
C VAL A 618 -1.19 30.04 7.12
N VAL A 619 -1.78 29.20 7.98
CA VAL A 619 -2.16 29.60 9.34
C VAL A 619 -1.42 28.75 10.36
N ASN A 620 -0.68 29.40 11.26
CA ASN A 620 -0.18 28.75 12.46
C ASN A 620 -1.33 28.57 13.46
N VAL A 621 -1.80 27.33 13.57
CA VAL A 621 -2.83 26.95 14.54
C VAL A 621 -2.25 26.36 15.83
N GLY A 622 -0.94 26.07 15.84
CA GLY A 622 -0.25 25.38 16.93
C GLY A 622 -0.62 23.89 17.02
N MET A 623 0.06 23.17 17.88
CA MET A 623 -0.30 21.79 18.27
C MET A 623 -0.21 21.69 19.80
N CYS A 624 -0.98 20.79 20.42
CA CYS A 624 -0.90 20.59 21.86
C CYS A 624 0.07 19.46 22.23
N TYR A 625 0.23 19.24 23.53
CA TYR A 625 0.82 18.03 24.10
C TYR A 625 -0.28 17.21 24.78
N GLU A 626 -0.01 15.94 25.09
CA GLU A 626 -0.93 15.10 25.85
C GLU A 626 -0.75 15.35 27.36
N GLU A 627 -1.84 15.67 28.06
CA GLU A 627 -1.80 15.93 29.50
C GLU A 627 -1.79 14.62 30.31
N HIS A 628 -0.82 14.48 31.23
CA HIS A 628 -0.74 13.34 32.15
C HIS A 628 -0.60 13.81 33.60
N PRO A 629 -1.71 14.08 34.31
CA PRO A 629 -1.68 14.62 35.67
C PRO A 629 -1.07 13.67 36.72
N ASP A 630 -0.96 12.37 36.41
CA ASP A 630 -0.56 11.35 37.38
C ASP A 630 0.94 11.04 37.43
N ILE A 631 1.76 11.71 36.62
CA ILE A 631 3.21 11.49 36.58
C ILE A 631 3.91 12.44 37.57
N THR A 632 4.36 11.90 38.70
CA THR A 632 5.15 12.66 39.68
C THR A 632 6.66 12.51 39.45
N ARG A 633 7.43 13.56 39.72
CA ARG A 633 8.91 13.57 39.61
C ARG A 633 9.54 12.43 40.42
N ALA A 634 9.06 12.16 41.64
CA ALA A 634 9.60 11.12 42.50
C ALA A 634 9.39 9.70 41.93
N ALA A 635 8.18 9.39 41.45
CA ALA A 635 7.89 8.09 40.84
C ALA A 635 8.67 7.89 39.53
N ALA A 636 8.75 8.95 38.71
CA ALA A 636 9.49 8.97 37.46
C ALA A 636 11.01 8.82 37.68
N ARG A 637 11.58 9.49 38.70
CA ARG A 637 12.99 9.32 39.08
C ARG A 637 13.29 7.91 39.56
N ALA A 638 12.41 7.33 40.38
CA ALA A 638 12.55 5.93 40.81
C ALA A 638 12.47 4.95 39.62
N PHE A 639 11.65 5.23 38.62
CA PHE A 639 11.60 4.48 37.36
C PHE A 639 12.95 4.51 36.63
N VAL A 640 13.51 5.70 36.41
CA VAL A 640 14.83 5.89 35.76
C VAL A 640 15.95 5.19 36.53
N ASN A 641 16.01 5.39 37.86
CA ASN A 641 17.02 4.78 38.72
C ASN A 641 16.99 3.25 38.64
N ARG A 642 15.80 2.64 38.73
CA ARG A 642 15.64 1.19 38.55
C ARG A 642 16.02 0.73 37.15
N ARG A 643 15.61 1.47 36.11
CA ARG A 643 15.78 1.08 34.71
C ARG A 643 17.23 1.04 34.26
N PHE A 644 18.04 1.97 34.77
CA PHE A 644 19.45 2.14 34.37
C PHE A 644 20.46 1.83 35.48
N ARG A 645 19.98 1.41 36.66
CA ARG A 645 20.79 1.20 37.87
C ARG A 645 21.54 2.47 38.30
N PHE A 646 20.85 3.60 38.21
CA PHE A 646 21.28 4.88 38.76
C PHE A 646 20.73 5.06 40.18
N ASP A 647 21.15 6.13 40.84
CA ASP A 647 20.64 6.59 42.13
C ASP A 647 20.47 8.12 42.09
N ASP A 648 20.00 8.70 43.20
CA ASP A 648 19.67 10.13 43.27
C ASP A 648 20.88 11.07 43.20
N SER A 649 22.12 10.56 43.27
CA SER A 649 23.32 11.37 43.06
C SER A 649 23.58 11.67 41.58
N HIS A 650 22.96 10.91 40.68
CA HIS A 650 23.18 11.03 39.25
C HIS A 650 22.42 12.20 38.63
N TYR A 651 23.07 12.92 37.71
CA TYR A 651 22.43 13.94 36.87
C TYR A 651 22.16 13.37 35.48
N VAL A 652 20.89 13.19 35.13
CA VAL A 652 20.45 12.45 33.94
C VAL A 652 20.03 13.41 32.83
N CYS A 653 20.85 13.51 31.79
CA CYS A 653 20.49 14.12 30.51
C CYS A 653 19.79 13.10 29.61
N LEU A 654 18.72 13.51 28.93
CA LEU A 654 17.95 12.67 28.02
C LEU A 654 17.86 13.29 26.64
N VAL A 655 18.12 12.49 25.60
CA VAL A 655 17.69 12.76 24.23
C VAL A 655 16.80 11.61 23.77
N ALA A 656 15.68 11.92 23.13
CA ALA A 656 14.73 10.92 22.65
C ALA A 656 14.30 11.20 21.19
N PHE A 657 14.33 10.17 20.34
CA PHE A 657 13.86 10.24 18.96
C PHE A 657 13.47 8.86 18.39
N ASP A 658 12.92 8.82 17.19
CA ASP A 658 12.71 7.60 16.40
C ASP A 658 13.72 7.55 15.26
N SER A 659 14.35 6.39 15.02
CA SER A 659 15.29 6.23 13.92
C SER A 659 14.60 6.29 12.55
N PHE A 660 13.29 6.07 12.46
CA PHE A 660 12.52 6.31 11.23
C PHE A 660 12.23 7.79 10.96
N SER A 661 12.56 8.70 11.89
CA SER A 661 12.41 10.16 11.72
C SER A 661 13.70 10.84 11.24
N PHE A 662 14.59 10.12 10.55
CA PHE A 662 15.91 10.52 10.04
C PHE A 662 16.90 10.97 11.12
N VAL A 663 17.82 10.07 11.45
CA VAL A 663 18.84 10.27 12.51
C VAL A 663 19.72 11.50 12.25
N GLN A 664 20.00 11.84 10.98
CA GLN A 664 20.76 13.02 10.55
C GLN A 664 20.16 14.30 11.13
N ARG A 665 18.84 14.45 11.05
CA ARG A 665 18.10 15.62 11.51
C ARG A 665 18.08 15.72 13.04
N LYS A 666 18.02 14.60 13.74
CA LYS A 666 18.01 14.52 15.21
C LYS A 666 19.41 14.69 15.83
N ASN A 667 20.45 14.47 15.03
CA ASN A 667 21.86 14.73 15.32
C ASN A 667 22.37 14.20 16.69
N PRO A 668 22.20 12.90 17.00
CA PRO A 668 22.65 12.35 18.28
C PRO A 668 24.17 12.47 18.49
N VAL A 669 24.96 12.50 17.41
CA VAL A 669 26.42 12.65 17.50
C VAL A 669 26.81 13.97 18.17
N ALA A 670 26.20 15.09 17.76
CA ALA A 670 26.45 16.38 18.40
C ALA A 670 26.05 16.37 19.89
N VAL A 671 24.95 15.67 20.24
CA VAL A 671 24.53 15.52 21.65
C VAL A 671 25.60 14.81 22.47
N LEU A 672 26.15 13.70 21.99
CA LEU A 672 27.20 12.96 22.69
C LEU A 672 28.47 13.83 22.84
N GLN A 673 28.87 14.54 21.78
CA GLN A 673 30.06 15.40 21.82
C GLN A 673 29.89 16.55 22.81
N ALA A 674 28.74 17.21 22.81
CA ALA A 674 28.42 18.29 23.73
C ALA A 674 28.36 17.78 25.18
N PHE A 675 27.76 16.60 25.41
CA PHE A 675 27.73 15.98 26.74
C PHE A 675 29.13 15.65 27.26
N GLN A 676 29.96 15.01 26.44
CA GLN A 676 31.33 14.66 26.82
C GLN A 676 32.15 15.89 27.19
N LYS A 677 32.03 16.98 26.40
CA LYS A 677 32.69 18.25 26.66
C LYS A 677 32.13 18.96 27.89
N ALA A 678 30.81 19.01 28.05
CA ALA A 678 30.15 19.67 29.17
C ALA A 678 30.56 19.02 30.50
N PHE A 679 30.58 17.69 30.55
CA PHE A 679 30.70 16.94 31.80
C PHE A 679 32.06 16.27 31.98
N GLU A 680 33.12 16.73 31.32
CA GLU A 680 34.47 16.26 31.60
C GLU A 680 34.76 16.34 33.12
N GLY A 681 35.29 15.25 33.68
CA GLY A 681 35.55 15.15 35.13
C GLY A 681 34.32 15.06 36.04
N VAL A 682 33.09 14.94 35.50
CA VAL A 682 31.86 14.76 36.29
C VAL A 682 31.39 13.30 36.19
N PRO A 683 31.76 12.43 37.15
CA PRO A 683 31.45 11.00 37.09
C PRO A 683 29.97 10.70 37.34
N GLU A 684 29.19 11.63 37.91
CA GLU A 684 27.75 11.44 38.21
C GLU A 684 26.83 11.85 37.05
N ALA A 685 27.35 12.51 36.03
CA ALA A 685 26.56 12.85 34.85
C ALA A 685 26.25 11.58 34.02
N ARG A 686 25.02 11.45 33.53
CA ARG A 686 24.55 10.36 32.67
C ARG A 686 23.87 10.93 31.44
N LEU A 687 24.09 10.30 30.29
CA LEU A 687 23.34 10.58 29.06
C LEU A 687 22.55 9.32 28.69
N VAL A 688 21.23 9.46 28.62
CA VAL A 688 20.34 8.44 28.06
C VAL A 688 19.96 8.87 26.65
N VAL A 689 20.30 8.05 25.67
CA VAL A 689 19.87 8.17 24.27
C VAL A 689 18.75 7.17 24.06
N LYS A 690 17.50 7.63 24.16
CA LYS A 690 16.32 6.82 23.86
C LYS A 690 16.11 6.87 22.34
N THR A 691 16.15 5.72 21.68
CA THR A 691 15.67 5.52 20.32
C THR A 691 14.71 4.33 20.17
N GLN A 692 14.11 4.17 19.00
CA GLN A 692 13.44 2.95 18.55
C GLN A 692 13.72 2.73 17.06
N ASN A 693 13.38 1.54 16.56
CA ASN A 693 13.52 1.14 15.16
C ASN A 693 14.95 1.20 14.60
N ARG A 694 15.98 1.41 15.44
CA ARG A 694 17.37 1.54 15.00
C ARG A 694 17.82 0.33 14.18
N ASP A 695 17.50 -0.87 14.65
CA ASP A 695 17.90 -2.14 14.01
C ASP A 695 17.13 -2.43 12.71
N SER A 696 16.10 -1.63 12.41
CA SER A 696 15.30 -1.72 11.18
C SER A 696 15.67 -0.63 10.16
N VAL A 697 16.68 0.19 10.44
CA VAL A 697 17.21 1.18 9.50
C VAL A 697 18.35 0.57 8.69
N PHE A 698 18.18 0.53 7.37
CA PHE A 698 19.17 0.00 6.42
C PHE A 698 19.84 1.07 5.55
N ASP A 699 19.44 2.34 5.72
CA ASP A 699 20.05 3.47 5.01
C ASP A 699 21.54 3.62 5.40
N PRO A 700 22.48 3.59 4.43
CA PRO A 700 23.92 3.62 4.74
C PRO A 700 24.37 4.85 5.53
N ILE A 701 23.74 6.01 5.31
CA ILE A 701 24.10 7.25 6.00
C ILE A 701 23.69 7.16 7.48
N GLN A 702 22.49 6.68 7.77
CA GLN A 702 22.03 6.47 9.14
C GLN A 702 22.82 5.36 9.86
N VAL A 703 23.18 4.28 9.17
CA VAL A 703 24.05 3.22 9.72
C VAL A 703 25.39 3.81 10.15
N ASN A 704 26.04 4.62 9.30
CA ASN A 704 27.30 5.26 9.64
C ASN A 704 27.19 6.20 10.87
N LEU A 705 26.08 6.92 10.99
CA LEU A 705 25.82 7.75 12.17
C LEU A 705 25.70 6.92 13.45
N TRP A 706 25.03 5.78 13.39
CA TRP A 706 24.93 4.86 14.53
C TRP A 706 26.27 4.22 14.89
N ASP A 707 27.11 3.87 13.92
CA ASP A 707 28.47 3.37 14.17
C ASP A 707 29.31 4.40 14.93
N ARG A 708 29.17 5.70 14.59
CA ARG A 708 29.82 6.80 15.32
C ARG A 708 29.30 6.91 16.74
N VAL A 709 27.99 6.83 16.95
CA VAL A 709 27.37 6.84 18.28
C VAL A 709 27.89 5.67 19.13
N ASP A 710 27.97 4.46 18.59
CA ASP A 710 28.48 3.29 19.31
C ASP A 710 29.97 3.40 19.63
N ALA A 711 30.77 3.90 18.69
CA ALA A 711 32.19 4.15 18.92
C ALA A 711 32.41 5.14 20.07
N MET A 712 31.60 6.21 20.15
CA MET A 712 31.66 7.17 21.25
C MET A 712 31.18 6.56 22.57
N ARG A 713 30.05 5.84 22.55
CA ARG A 713 29.48 5.15 23.72
C ARG A 713 30.46 4.14 24.31
N SER A 714 31.18 3.39 23.48
CA SER A 714 32.13 2.37 23.93
C SER A 714 33.29 2.92 24.78
N ARG A 715 33.55 4.24 24.68
CA ARG A 715 34.65 4.92 25.38
C ARG A 715 34.19 5.71 26.61
N ASP A 716 32.88 5.82 26.85
CA ASP A 716 32.32 6.59 27.96
C ASP A 716 31.14 5.84 28.61
N PRO A 717 31.36 5.20 29.78
CA PRO A 717 30.33 4.40 30.44
C PRO A 717 29.14 5.22 30.96
N ARG A 718 29.22 6.56 30.91
CA ARG A 718 28.13 7.46 31.30
C ARG A 718 27.03 7.54 30.24
N ILE A 719 27.29 7.08 29.02
CA ILE A 719 26.35 7.11 27.90
C ILE A 719 25.63 5.76 27.77
N VAL A 720 24.31 5.78 27.82
CA VAL A 720 23.43 4.62 27.64
C VAL A 720 22.54 4.83 26.42
N VAL A 721 22.52 3.86 25.51
CA VAL A 721 21.60 3.85 24.35
C VAL A 721 20.51 2.82 24.62
N MET A 722 19.25 3.25 24.58
CA MET A 722 18.06 2.41 24.74
C MET A 722 17.32 2.37 23.40
N ASN A 723 17.43 1.25 22.68
CA ASN A 723 16.69 1.01 21.43
C ASN A 723 15.45 0.15 21.71
N GLU A 724 14.37 0.78 22.17
CA GLU A 724 13.16 0.08 22.62
C GLU A 724 11.91 0.90 22.32
N THR A 725 10.82 0.25 21.92
CA THR A 725 9.50 0.89 21.84
C THR A 725 8.88 0.91 23.24
N LEU A 726 8.70 2.11 23.80
CA LEU A 726 8.10 2.29 25.11
C LEU A 726 6.61 2.58 24.97
N SER A 727 5.82 2.23 26.00
CA SER A 727 4.49 2.82 26.13
C SER A 727 4.63 4.35 26.26
N TYR A 728 3.62 5.09 25.81
CA TYR A 728 3.69 6.55 25.89
C TYR A 728 3.84 7.04 27.34
N ARG A 729 3.15 6.39 28.29
CA ARG A 729 3.32 6.64 29.73
C ARG A 729 4.76 6.42 30.20
N ASP A 730 5.42 5.35 29.78
CA ASP A 730 6.82 5.07 30.17
C ASP A 730 7.79 6.07 29.54
N LEU A 731 7.52 6.53 28.31
CA LEU A 731 8.30 7.61 27.67
C LEU A 731 8.21 8.90 28.48
N LEU A 732 7.02 9.26 28.97
CA LEU A 732 6.84 10.43 29.81
C LEU A 732 7.45 10.24 31.21
N GLN A 733 7.39 9.05 31.79
CA GLN A 733 8.12 8.74 33.03
C GLN A 733 9.64 8.85 32.84
N LEU A 734 10.16 8.43 31.69
CA LEU A 734 11.57 8.60 31.36
C LEU A 734 11.94 10.09 31.31
N LYS A 735 11.14 10.92 30.63
CA LYS A 735 11.34 12.39 30.56
C LYS A 735 11.26 13.04 31.93
N ALA A 736 10.16 12.84 32.66
CA ALA A 736 9.96 13.37 34.01
C ALA A 736 11.03 12.86 35.00
N GLY A 737 11.63 11.70 34.71
CA GLY A 737 12.71 11.08 35.49
C GLY A 737 14.10 11.65 35.21
N SER A 738 14.27 12.44 34.15
CA SER A 738 15.51 13.11 33.79
C SER A 738 15.65 14.49 34.44
N ASP A 739 16.89 14.99 34.51
CA ASP A 739 17.21 16.33 35.03
C ASP A 739 17.33 17.37 33.92
N CYS A 740 17.54 16.94 32.68
CA CYS A 740 17.61 17.82 31.51
C CYS A 740 17.24 17.06 30.24
N TYR A 741 16.40 17.66 29.41
CA TYR A 741 16.11 17.18 28.06
C TYR A 741 16.99 17.92 27.04
N ILE A 742 17.64 17.19 26.15
CA ILE A 742 18.57 17.73 25.15
C ILE A 742 18.00 17.48 23.76
N SER A 743 17.95 18.52 22.93
CA SER A 743 17.58 18.43 21.52
C SER A 743 18.49 19.30 20.66
N LEU A 744 19.62 18.74 20.22
CA LEU A 744 20.50 19.39 19.24
C LEU A 744 20.07 19.06 17.81
N HIS A 745 18.78 19.19 17.53
CA HIS A 745 18.23 18.93 16.21
C HIS A 745 18.74 19.95 15.19
N LYS A 746 18.70 19.57 13.91
CA LYS A 746 19.00 20.46 12.80
C LYS A 746 17.78 21.21 12.29
N SER A 747 16.61 20.61 12.44
CA SER A 747 15.30 21.24 12.26
C SER A 747 14.19 20.35 12.84
N GLU A 748 13.08 20.96 13.26
CA GLU A 748 11.86 20.33 13.77
C GLU A 748 10.62 21.05 13.23
N GLY A 749 9.60 20.29 12.82
CA GLY A 749 8.31 20.87 12.43
C GLY A 749 7.47 21.32 13.64
N TRP A 750 7.63 20.63 14.78
CA TRP A 750 6.94 20.96 16.04
C TRP A 750 7.83 20.78 17.27
N GLY A 751 8.27 19.54 17.54
CA GLY A 751 9.16 19.24 18.67
C GLY A 751 8.47 18.64 19.90
N PHE A 752 7.61 17.62 19.72
CA PHE A 752 6.97 16.86 20.81
C PHE A 752 7.92 16.46 21.95
N GLY A 753 9.17 16.11 21.62
CA GLY A 753 10.24 15.85 22.58
C GLY A 753 10.36 16.92 23.67
N MET A 754 10.48 18.17 23.23
CA MET A 754 10.76 19.34 24.06
C MET A 754 9.52 19.86 24.78
N ILE A 755 8.39 20.00 24.09
CA ILE A 755 7.17 20.52 24.72
C ILE A 755 6.65 19.59 25.82
N GLU A 756 6.74 18.27 25.63
CA GLU A 756 6.37 17.30 26.67
C GLU A 756 7.34 17.38 27.87
N ALA A 757 8.64 17.60 27.63
CA ALA A 757 9.60 17.80 28.72
C ALA A 757 9.28 19.07 29.53
N MET A 758 8.98 20.18 28.85
CA MET A 758 8.56 21.43 29.50
C MET A 758 7.26 21.26 30.29
N ALA A 759 6.27 20.55 29.74
CA ALA A 759 5.02 20.22 30.43
C ALA A 759 5.22 19.35 31.69
N LEU A 760 6.34 18.62 31.77
CA LEU A 760 6.75 17.81 32.93
C LEU A 760 7.71 18.54 33.89
N LYS A 761 7.91 19.86 33.72
CA LYS A 761 8.88 20.68 34.46
C LYS A 761 10.33 20.19 34.31
N VAL A 762 10.66 19.60 33.16
CA VAL A 762 12.03 19.19 32.83
C VAL A 762 12.68 20.31 31.99
N PRO A 763 13.83 20.85 32.41
CA PRO A 763 14.53 21.90 31.66
C PRO A 763 15.02 21.38 30.31
N VAL A 764 15.04 22.26 29.30
CA VAL A 764 15.38 21.92 27.91
C VAL A 764 16.60 22.70 27.43
N VAL A 765 17.59 21.99 26.89
CA VAL A 765 18.69 22.58 26.09
C VAL A 765 18.42 22.21 24.62
N CYS A 766 18.27 23.20 23.75
CA CYS A 766 17.87 22.95 22.36
C CYS A 766 18.50 23.91 21.36
N THR A 767 18.61 23.48 20.10
CA THR A 767 18.99 24.34 18.98
C THR A 767 18.02 25.52 18.86
N ALA A 768 18.55 26.71 18.64
CA ALA A 768 17.78 27.95 18.52
C ALA A 768 17.14 28.16 17.13
N TYR A 769 16.62 27.10 16.50
CA TYR A 769 16.18 27.12 15.10
C TYR A 769 14.94 26.27 14.86
N SER A 770 14.05 26.71 13.97
CA SER A 770 12.83 26.02 13.49
C SER A 770 11.67 25.97 14.50
N GLY A 771 10.79 24.97 14.36
CA GLY A 771 9.46 24.96 14.96
C GLY A 771 9.42 24.98 16.49
N ASN A 772 10.49 24.61 17.18
CA ASN A 772 10.54 24.70 18.64
C ASN A 772 10.54 26.16 19.15
N MET A 773 10.90 27.12 18.31
CA MET A 773 11.00 28.55 18.68
C MET A 773 9.64 29.18 19.01
N ASP A 774 8.52 28.57 18.61
CA ASP A 774 7.16 28.96 19.03
C ASP A 774 6.97 28.87 20.56
N PHE A 775 7.76 28.05 21.26
CA PHE A 775 7.67 27.86 22.71
C PHE A 775 9.03 27.87 23.44
N CYS A 776 10.14 27.82 22.71
CA CYS A 776 11.51 27.93 23.24
C CYS A 776 12.02 29.36 23.11
N SER A 777 12.44 29.95 24.23
CA SER A 777 13.06 31.26 24.33
C SER A 777 14.14 31.23 25.43
N ASP A 778 14.94 32.29 25.58
CA ASP A 778 15.91 32.39 26.70
C ASP A 778 15.25 32.29 28.09
N ALA A 779 13.95 32.59 28.17
CA ALA A 779 13.15 32.49 29.39
C ALA A 779 12.63 31.07 29.67
N THR A 780 12.55 30.19 28.67
CA THR A 780 11.96 28.85 28.78
C THR A 780 12.93 27.71 28.47
N ALA A 781 14.05 27.99 27.80
CA ALA A 781 15.06 27.00 27.40
C ALA A 781 16.48 27.59 27.46
N TRP A 782 17.48 26.71 27.41
CA TRP A 782 18.85 27.12 27.09
C TRP A 782 19.08 26.91 25.60
N LEU A 783 19.06 28.01 24.85
CA LEU A 783 19.17 28.02 23.40
C LEU A 783 20.62 27.84 22.95
N VAL A 784 20.82 27.00 21.94
CA VAL A 784 22.12 26.69 21.35
C VAL A 784 22.23 27.33 19.98
N ASP A 785 23.25 28.16 19.83
CA ASP A 785 23.59 28.80 18.54
C ASP A 785 23.92 27.75 17.47
N TYR A 786 23.73 28.13 16.22
CA TYR A 786 23.91 27.28 15.07
C TYR A 786 24.46 28.06 13.88
N GLU A 787 24.96 27.32 12.89
CA GLU A 787 25.30 27.84 11.58
C GLU A 787 24.38 27.19 10.53
N MET A 788 23.89 27.98 9.57
CA MET A 788 23.08 27.42 8.48
C MET A 788 23.99 26.65 7.51
N THR A 789 23.61 25.40 7.23
CA THR A 789 24.33 24.52 6.32
C THR A 789 23.41 24.13 5.17
N GLU A 790 23.88 24.32 3.94
CA GLU A 790 23.17 23.87 2.74
C GLU A 790 23.20 22.34 2.63
N LEU A 791 22.06 21.77 2.25
CA LEU A 791 21.84 20.34 2.14
C LEU A 791 22.23 19.80 0.78
N GLN A 792 22.90 18.65 0.77
CA GLN A 792 23.04 17.82 -0.41
C GLN A 792 21.80 16.92 -0.57
N HIS A 793 21.54 16.47 -1.79
CA HIS A 793 20.35 15.69 -2.10
C HIS A 793 20.18 14.42 -1.23
N GLY A 794 21.28 13.82 -0.76
CA GLY A 794 21.28 12.63 0.08
C GLY A 794 21.11 12.88 1.58
N ASP A 795 21.14 14.13 2.04
CA ASP A 795 21.21 14.45 3.46
C ASP A 795 19.87 14.30 4.20
N TYR A 796 18.75 14.43 3.48
CA TYR A 796 17.39 14.26 3.99
C TYR A 796 16.43 13.79 2.88
N ILE A 797 15.18 13.49 3.21
CA ILE A 797 14.16 13.23 2.19
C ILE A 797 13.77 14.49 1.44
N PHE A 798 13.48 14.30 0.15
CA PHE A 798 12.99 15.35 -0.76
C PHE A 798 13.79 16.67 -0.75
N VAL A 799 15.10 16.60 -0.48
CA VAL A 799 15.97 17.78 -0.50
C VAL A 799 15.95 18.42 -1.89
N ARG A 800 15.65 19.71 -1.89
CA ARG A 800 15.71 20.58 -3.05
C ARG A 800 17.05 21.33 -3.09
N PRO A 801 17.61 21.64 -4.28
CA PRO A 801 18.77 22.53 -4.37
C PRO A 801 18.58 23.84 -3.60
N GLY A 802 19.59 24.21 -2.82
CA GLY A 802 19.54 25.39 -1.96
C GLY A 802 18.68 25.26 -0.70
N SER A 803 18.15 24.07 -0.37
CA SER A 803 17.57 23.85 0.96
C SER A 803 18.66 23.85 2.03
N ALA A 804 18.34 24.38 3.20
CA ALA A 804 19.26 24.48 4.31
C ALA A 804 18.61 24.09 5.65
N TRP A 805 19.46 23.80 6.63
CA TRP A 805 19.08 23.55 8.02
C TRP A 805 20.17 24.06 8.98
N ALA A 806 19.87 24.04 10.28
CA ALA A 806 20.83 24.42 11.30
C ALA A 806 21.84 23.29 11.59
N GLU A 807 23.12 23.63 11.69
CA GLU A 807 24.12 22.79 12.35
C GLU A 807 24.44 23.40 13.72
N PRO A 808 24.00 22.78 14.83
CA PRO A 808 24.17 23.34 16.17
C PRO A 808 25.64 23.33 16.62
N SER A 809 26.04 24.39 17.32
CA SER A 809 27.37 24.50 17.90
C SER A 809 27.54 23.56 19.09
N VAL A 810 28.33 22.50 18.92
CA VAL A 810 28.71 21.56 20.00
C VAL A 810 29.33 22.29 21.19
N ASP A 811 30.14 23.31 20.91
CA ASP A 811 30.83 24.10 21.93
C ASP A 811 29.87 24.96 22.76
N HIS A 812 28.88 25.58 22.10
CA HIS A 812 27.87 26.33 22.82
C HIS A 812 26.90 25.40 23.55
N ALA A 813 26.50 24.29 22.93
CA ALA A 813 25.69 23.26 23.58
C ALA A 813 26.33 22.77 24.87
N ALA A 814 27.65 22.53 24.87
CA ALA A 814 28.36 22.11 26.07
C ALA A 814 28.31 23.18 27.18
N ARG A 815 28.46 24.47 26.83
CA ARG A 815 28.30 25.58 27.79
C ARG A 815 26.88 25.67 28.33
N GLN A 816 25.87 25.49 27.48
CA GLN A 816 24.47 25.52 27.90
C GLN A 816 24.10 24.34 28.81
N MET A 817 24.58 23.13 28.50
CA MET A 817 24.44 21.97 29.39
C MET A 817 25.10 22.22 30.75
N ARG A 818 26.30 22.83 30.76
CA ARG A 818 27.01 23.18 31.98
C ARG A 818 26.27 24.25 32.79
N ALA A 819 25.75 25.29 32.12
CA ALA A 819 24.94 26.34 32.75
C ALA A 819 23.65 25.78 33.37
N ALA A 820 22.99 24.83 32.70
CA ALA A 820 21.82 24.14 33.25
C ALA A 820 22.18 23.27 34.46
N TYR A 821 23.38 22.68 34.50
CA TYR A 821 23.85 21.82 35.58
C TYR A 821 24.31 22.60 36.83
N ASP A 822 25.19 23.60 36.63
CA ASP A 822 25.92 24.30 37.71
C ASP A 822 25.01 25.21 38.56
N ASP A 823 23.88 25.68 38.04
CA ASP A 823 22.94 26.54 38.75
C ASP A 823 21.55 25.86 38.92
N PRO A 824 21.33 25.11 40.01
CA PRO A 824 20.04 24.49 40.30
C PRO A 824 18.87 25.48 40.44
N GLN A 825 19.12 26.72 40.89
CA GLN A 825 18.07 27.71 41.08
C GLN A 825 17.60 28.27 39.73
N ALA A 826 18.54 28.67 38.87
CA ALA A 826 18.23 29.08 37.50
C ALA A 826 17.58 27.91 36.73
N ARG A 827 18.04 26.68 36.98
CA ARG A 827 17.45 25.48 36.38
C ARG A 827 15.97 25.34 36.72
N ALA A 828 15.64 25.41 38.00
CA ALA A 828 14.26 25.29 38.49
C ALA A 828 13.38 26.46 38.01
N ALA A 829 13.89 27.70 38.06
CA ALA A 829 13.16 28.88 37.64
C ALA A 829 12.78 28.82 36.15
N ARG A 830 13.72 28.43 35.28
CA ARG A 830 13.47 28.30 33.83
C ARG A 830 12.53 27.14 33.51
N ALA A 831 12.64 26.00 34.21
CA ALA A 831 11.72 24.89 34.06
C ALA A 831 10.28 25.27 34.49
N GLU A 832 10.13 26.07 35.54
CA GLU A 832 8.82 26.58 35.96
C GLU A 832 8.24 27.56 34.93
N ALA A 833 9.05 28.50 34.43
CA ALA A 833 8.63 29.43 33.39
C ALA A 833 8.16 28.71 32.12
N ALA A 834 8.90 27.68 31.68
CA ALA A 834 8.52 26.83 30.56
C ALA A 834 7.19 26.11 30.82
N TYR A 835 7.04 25.50 32.00
CA TYR A 835 5.82 24.79 32.38
C TYR A 835 4.58 25.70 32.37
N VAL A 836 4.67 26.89 32.97
CA VAL A 836 3.59 27.88 32.98
C VAL A 836 3.24 28.28 31.54
N HIS A 837 4.24 28.62 30.74
CA HIS A 837 4.06 29.02 29.34
C HIS A 837 3.36 27.93 28.52
N ILE A 838 3.81 26.67 28.63
CA ILE A 838 3.22 25.54 27.89
C ILE A 838 1.77 25.28 28.29
N ARG A 839 1.44 25.32 29.58
CA ARG A 839 0.06 25.09 30.04
C ARG A 839 -0.90 26.18 29.59
N GLU A 840 -0.47 27.43 29.64
CA GLU A 840 -1.30 28.57 29.28
C GLU A 840 -1.58 28.64 27.77
N ASN A 841 -0.57 28.29 26.95
CA ASN A 841 -0.59 28.58 25.51
C ASN A 841 -0.73 27.34 24.62
N PHE A 842 -0.36 26.15 25.10
CA PHE A 842 -0.28 24.92 24.30
C PHE A 842 -0.97 23.70 24.94
N SER A 843 -1.82 23.91 25.96
CA SER A 843 -2.79 22.90 26.40
C SER A 843 -3.84 22.66 25.30
N ALA A 844 -4.51 21.49 25.33
CA ALA A 844 -5.57 21.17 24.38
C ALA A 844 -6.65 22.29 24.33
N LYS A 845 -7.03 22.82 25.50
CA LYS A 845 -7.97 23.94 25.61
C LYS A 845 -7.43 25.26 25.02
N ALA A 846 -6.12 25.51 25.11
CA ALA A 846 -5.51 26.69 24.51
C ALA A 846 -5.52 26.62 22.98
N ILE A 847 -5.12 25.47 22.43
CA ILE A 847 -5.11 25.24 20.98
C ILE A 847 -6.54 25.15 20.41
N ALA A 848 -7.49 24.59 21.16
CA ALA A 848 -8.90 24.55 20.76
C ALA A 848 -9.51 25.95 20.56
N ARG A 849 -9.02 26.98 21.29
CA ARG A 849 -9.43 28.36 21.03
C ARG A 849 -8.94 28.87 19.67
N ARG A 850 -7.72 28.48 19.26
CA ARG A 850 -7.15 28.84 17.95
C ARG A 850 -7.88 28.11 16.82
N TYR A 851 -7.98 26.78 16.92
CA TYR A 851 -8.70 25.93 15.95
C TYR A 851 -10.15 26.39 15.80
N GLY A 852 -10.89 26.44 16.91
CA GLY A 852 -12.29 26.82 16.91
C GLY A 852 -12.52 28.27 16.47
N GLY A 853 -11.58 29.19 16.71
CA GLY A 853 -11.61 30.55 16.18
C GLY A 853 -11.61 30.53 14.64
N ARG A 854 -10.56 29.94 14.05
CA ARG A 854 -10.40 29.89 12.60
C ARG A 854 -11.52 29.11 11.90
N LEU A 855 -11.92 27.96 12.45
CA LEU A 855 -13.00 27.15 11.88
C LEU A 855 -14.35 27.89 11.88
N ARG A 856 -14.66 28.64 12.94
CA ARG A 856 -15.90 29.44 12.98
C ARG A 856 -15.88 30.61 12.00
N GLU A 857 -14.72 31.22 11.75
CA GLU A 857 -14.58 32.24 10.69
C GLU A 857 -14.93 31.64 9.32
N ILE A 858 -14.34 30.50 8.98
CA ILE A 858 -14.58 29.79 7.70
C ILE A 858 -16.07 29.43 7.56
N LEU A 859 -16.68 28.85 8.61
CA LEU A 859 -18.10 28.47 8.59
C LEU A 859 -19.03 29.69 8.42
N GLN A 860 -18.66 30.85 8.96
CA GLN A 860 -19.41 32.10 8.78
C GLN A 860 -19.26 32.65 7.36
N GLU A 861 -18.07 32.57 6.77
CA GLU A 861 -17.81 32.99 5.39
C GLU A 861 -18.58 32.13 4.39
N GLN A 862 -18.66 30.82 4.60
CA GLN A 862 -19.46 29.91 3.76
C GLN A 862 -20.98 30.12 3.88
N SER A 863 -21.45 30.71 4.98
CA SER A 863 -22.88 30.97 5.21
C SER A 863 -23.37 32.28 4.58
N ARG A 864 -22.47 33.11 4.07
CA ARG A 864 -22.76 34.38 3.38
C ARG A 864 -22.76 34.19 1.88
#